data_AF-F8KZH6-F1
#
_entry.id   AF-F8KZH6-F1
#
_cell.length_a   1.000
_cell.length_b   1.000
_cell.length_c   1.000
_cell.angle_alpha   90.00
_cell.angle_beta   90.00
_cell.angle_gamma   90.00
#
_symmetry.space_group_name_H-M   'P 1'
#
loop_
_entity.id
_entity.type
_entity.pdbx_description
1 polymer ?
#
loop_
_entity_poly.entity_id
_entity_poly.type
_entity_poly.pdbx_seq_one_letter_code
_entity_poly.pdbx_strand_id
1 'polypeptide(L)'
;MKKFGTFAKVILCLLCLSGPQLFAEDAGVGLQLKKTFEQLSSHSKLSPEEKTFFLAKKAAELDCPFERIPTHQSSTVFQYFYNDNWNLLDTWHDTYYLQLDNESMASFDEIADDPFIMLRTKVGGPFAFFNLADSWNNLAHFKIIEHHDWPCLPDGWEKVNLASLEGLENSSSPSSVEIIDFDKLFLLSTNDCDAIWWQITSDKNFDTLIPNLNQVQLSNETIQLDPICQTFLNSNQEYFIRVKGLQNGSWCEWSIPFTFQVIKPQQVRNIEFSKIDEDRYELSWEADQNPSTSYWIFGSNALDFLPPIYGQTEQDIDYTFFVSDQCSTEINPKYAFYRIIAERDGTYAVPSEIVRVYDFGMYHPRTLLQVDNHNGVLDRKNLHSSFDALSDIAFEKSKQGAKYQKPPHISDQVWQTVSPYLLPENHPLRGSLDRIFSKSRALADTRSLKKAGFYWTKKGSYSPIYPTRHKKIKGYFIKIMTDAQENEDWKNWVHRIQGAQDTQKAINEFGCQSLLKVPKKYIYPLPTYPSPGPGCKKRKNFVLLSEDMKLVERDKNKQLFRKKMTKAHLNAIYKVVTKVGLKDSLYYNNIPWAKDGRLAFVDTEHHHVWPVFYKRFFKLLSPEMLAHWKALLQHNGPNF
;
A
#
# COMPACT_ATOMS: atom_id res chain seq x y z
N MET A 1 -42.02 36.55 -43.26
CA MET A 1 -40.63 36.36 -42.79
C MET A 1 -40.53 36.63 -41.29
N LYS A 2 -40.64 35.56 -40.48
CA LYS A 2 -40.17 35.39 -39.09
C LYS A 2 -40.88 34.14 -38.53
N LYS A 3 -40.13 33.29 -37.83
CA LYS A 3 -40.50 32.00 -37.21
C LYS A 3 -40.43 30.77 -38.12
N PHE A 4 -39.24 30.20 -38.22
CA PHE A 4 -39.04 28.74 -38.28
C PHE A 4 -37.58 28.48 -37.90
N GLY A 5 -37.34 28.00 -36.68
CA GLY A 5 -35.97 27.78 -36.20
C GLY A 5 -35.84 27.35 -34.75
N THR A 6 -36.76 26.53 -34.21
CA THR A 6 -36.58 25.92 -32.88
C THR A 6 -37.41 24.64 -32.69
N PHE A 7 -37.48 23.76 -33.69
CA PHE A 7 -38.22 22.48 -33.51
C PHE A 7 -37.53 21.24 -34.10
N ALA A 8 -36.28 21.33 -34.57
CA ALA A 8 -35.55 20.22 -35.18
C ALA A 8 -34.36 19.69 -34.33
N LYS A 9 -34.40 19.81 -33.01
CA LYS A 9 -33.33 19.31 -32.11
C LYS A 9 -33.79 18.36 -30.99
N VAL A 10 -35.03 17.86 -31.04
CA VAL A 10 -35.58 17.00 -29.96
C VAL A 10 -36.02 15.62 -30.44
N ILE A 11 -36.12 15.36 -31.75
CA ILE A 11 -36.69 14.09 -32.28
C ILE A 11 -35.61 13.09 -32.78
N LEU A 12 -34.33 13.37 -32.56
CA LEU A 12 -33.24 12.40 -32.84
C LEU A 12 -32.66 11.75 -31.57
N CYS A 13 -33.38 11.75 -30.45
CA CYS A 13 -32.94 11.20 -29.16
C CYS A 13 -33.38 9.74 -28.90
N LEU A 14 -33.88 8.99 -29.89
CA LEU A 14 -34.43 7.65 -29.66
C LEU A 14 -33.90 6.53 -30.57
N LEU A 15 -32.88 6.79 -31.39
CA LEU A 15 -32.39 5.79 -32.36
C LEU A 15 -30.89 5.42 -32.27
N CYS A 16 -30.12 5.97 -31.31
CA CYS A 16 -28.68 5.65 -31.18
C CYS A 16 -28.29 4.91 -29.89
N LEU A 17 -29.26 4.47 -29.08
CA LEU A 17 -29.05 3.51 -27.98
C LEU A 17 -29.78 2.17 -28.21
N SER A 18 -30.26 1.92 -29.42
CA SER A 18 -30.86 0.65 -29.87
C SER A 18 -29.99 -0.06 -30.91
N GLY A 19 -28.68 -0.05 -30.72
CA GLY A 19 -27.86 -1.17 -31.20
C GLY A 19 -28.33 -2.45 -30.50
N PRO A 20 -28.30 -3.63 -31.14
CA PRO A 20 -28.80 -4.85 -30.53
C PRO A 20 -28.12 -5.02 -29.16
N GLN A 21 -28.93 -5.03 -28.10
CA GLN A 21 -28.57 -5.58 -26.80
C GLN A 21 -28.26 -7.07 -27.01
N LEU A 22 -27.11 -7.35 -27.62
CA LEU A 22 -26.37 -8.56 -27.33
C LEU A 22 -26.18 -8.55 -25.83
N PHE A 23 -26.67 -9.60 -25.18
CA PHE A 23 -26.55 -9.88 -23.76
C PHE A 23 -25.10 -9.71 -23.31
N ALA A 24 -24.69 -8.48 -23.02
CA ALA A 24 -23.43 -8.20 -22.39
C ALA A 24 -23.61 -8.70 -20.97
N GLU A 25 -22.92 -9.79 -20.65
CA GLU A 25 -22.68 -10.23 -19.29
C GLU A 25 -22.41 -9.01 -18.42
N ASP A 26 -23.03 -8.99 -17.24
CA ASP A 26 -23.05 -7.89 -16.28
C ASP A 26 -21.64 -7.35 -16.03
N ALA A 27 -21.21 -6.39 -16.86
CA ALA A 27 -19.87 -5.84 -16.81
C ALA A 27 -19.73 -5.18 -15.44
N GLY A 28 -18.84 -5.71 -14.60
CA GLY A 28 -18.69 -5.23 -13.23
C GLY A 28 -18.51 -3.72 -13.18
N VAL A 29 -19.03 -3.08 -12.13
CA VAL A 29 -19.03 -1.61 -11.91
C VAL A 29 -17.69 -0.95 -12.28
N GLY A 30 -16.57 -1.60 -11.93
CA GLY A 30 -15.22 -1.10 -12.26
C GLY A 30 -14.94 -0.98 -13.76
N LEU A 31 -15.34 -1.97 -14.57
CA LEU A 31 -15.13 -1.94 -16.02
C LEU A 31 -15.97 -0.83 -16.67
N GLN A 32 -17.21 -0.63 -16.20
CA GLN A 32 -18.06 0.44 -16.71
C GLN A 32 -17.48 1.83 -16.39
N LEU A 33 -17.04 2.06 -15.15
CA LEU A 33 -16.41 3.32 -14.75
C LEU A 33 -15.12 3.60 -15.53
N LYS A 34 -14.30 2.57 -15.73
CA LYS A 34 -13.08 2.68 -16.51
C LYS A 34 -13.36 3.06 -17.97
N LYS A 35 -14.32 2.38 -18.62
CA LYS A 35 -14.73 2.71 -19.99
C LYS A 35 -15.26 4.14 -20.08
N THR A 36 -16.06 4.58 -19.11
CA THR A 36 -16.52 5.97 -19.04
C THR A 36 -15.36 6.95 -18.86
N PHE A 37 -14.39 6.64 -17.99
CA PHE A 37 -13.19 7.46 -17.81
C PHE A 37 -12.40 7.60 -19.12
N GLU A 38 -12.12 6.49 -19.82
CA GLU A 38 -11.38 6.50 -21.09
C GLU A 38 -12.11 7.30 -22.18
N GLN A 39 -13.45 7.18 -22.26
CA GLN A 39 -14.28 7.99 -23.15
C GLN A 39 -14.16 9.49 -22.83
N LEU A 40 -14.26 9.86 -21.56
CA LEU A 40 -14.12 11.25 -21.11
C LEU A 40 -12.72 11.79 -21.40
N SER A 41 -11.67 10.99 -21.20
CA SER A 41 -10.29 11.39 -21.46
C SER A 41 -10.00 11.61 -22.95
N SER A 42 -10.69 10.90 -23.84
CA SER A 42 -10.61 11.17 -25.28
C SER A 42 -11.37 12.43 -25.72
N HIS A 43 -12.21 13.02 -24.85
CA HIS A 43 -13.11 14.10 -25.20
C HIS A 43 -12.47 15.49 -24.98
N SER A 44 -11.88 16.06 -26.04
CA SER A 44 -11.15 17.33 -25.99
C SER A 44 -11.99 18.58 -25.70
N LYS A 45 -13.32 18.52 -25.85
CA LYS A 45 -14.20 19.69 -25.62
C LYS A 45 -14.68 19.83 -24.17
N LEU A 46 -14.52 18.80 -23.34
CA LEU A 46 -14.95 18.85 -21.95
C LEU A 46 -13.83 19.41 -21.08
N SER A 47 -14.17 20.30 -20.17
CA SER A 47 -13.24 20.74 -19.15
C SER A 47 -12.93 19.59 -18.17
N PRO A 48 -11.76 19.61 -17.50
CA PRO A 48 -11.46 18.69 -16.40
C PRO A 48 -12.57 18.57 -15.35
N GLU A 49 -13.20 19.68 -14.96
CA GLU A 49 -14.31 19.71 -14.01
C GLU A 49 -15.55 19.00 -14.55
N GLU A 50 -15.89 19.23 -15.82
CA GLU A 50 -17.00 18.54 -16.47
C GLU A 50 -16.75 17.04 -16.52
N LYS A 51 -15.55 16.60 -16.96
CA LYS A 51 -15.15 15.18 -16.97
C LYS A 51 -15.28 14.56 -15.58
N THR A 52 -14.74 15.23 -14.56
CA THR A 52 -14.81 14.81 -13.15
C THR A 52 -16.27 14.62 -12.72
N PHE A 53 -17.13 15.59 -13.05
CA PHE A 53 -18.54 15.56 -12.71
C PHE A 53 -19.28 14.41 -13.38
N PHE A 54 -19.06 14.21 -14.69
CA PHE A 54 -19.66 13.12 -15.45
C PHE A 54 -19.31 11.76 -14.84
N LEU A 55 -18.04 11.55 -14.48
CA LEU A 55 -17.60 10.28 -13.90
C LEU A 55 -18.18 10.05 -12.50
N ALA A 56 -18.24 11.08 -11.65
CA ALA A 56 -18.89 11.01 -10.34
C ALA A 56 -20.39 10.69 -10.46
N LYS A 57 -21.09 11.31 -11.43
CA LYS A 57 -22.49 10.98 -11.72
C LYS A 57 -22.65 9.52 -12.15
N LYS A 58 -21.78 9.04 -13.05
CA LYS A 58 -21.81 7.64 -13.48
C LYS A 58 -21.57 6.67 -12.32
N ALA A 59 -20.69 7.01 -11.39
CA ALA A 59 -20.46 6.22 -10.19
C ALA A 59 -21.71 6.15 -9.29
N ALA A 60 -22.41 7.27 -9.08
CA ALA A 60 -23.66 7.29 -8.33
C ALA A 60 -24.76 6.44 -9.00
N GLU A 61 -24.87 6.48 -10.33
CA GLU A 61 -25.82 5.63 -11.10
C GLU A 61 -25.53 4.13 -10.93
N LEU A 62 -24.27 3.77 -10.69
CA LEU A 62 -23.80 2.39 -10.49
C LEU A 62 -23.77 1.97 -9.01
N ASP A 63 -24.28 2.79 -8.08
CA ASP A 63 -24.15 2.61 -6.63
C ASP A 63 -22.67 2.37 -6.20
N CYS A 64 -21.73 2.97 -6.91
CA CYS A 64 -20.30 2.92 -6.61
C CYS A 64 -19.96 4.02 -5.62
N PRO A 65 -19.49 3.70 -4.40
CA PRO A 65 -19.00 4.73 -3.48
C PRO A 65 -17.82 5.49 -4.11
N PHE A 66 -17.78 6.80 -3.94
CA PHE A 66 -16.66 7.64 -4.36
C PHE A 66 -16.36 8.71 -3.30
N GLU A 67 -15.13 9.21 -3.24
CA GLU A 67 -14.74 10.27 -2.32
C GLU A 67 -13.73 11.24 -2.92
N ARG A 68 -13.86 12.51 -2.53
CA ARG A 68 -12.99 13.59 -2.99
C ARG A 68 -11.60 13.44 -2.36
N ILE A 69 -10.59 13.67 -3.18
CA ILE A 69 -9.19 13.69 -2.75
C ILE A 69 -8.76 15.12 -2.39
N PRO A 70 -7.97 15.30 -1.31
CA PRO A 70 -7.37 16.59 -0.97
C PRO A 70 -6.37 17.07 -2.03
N THR A 71 -6.58 18.26 -2.59
CA THR A 71 -5.69 18.92 -3.57
C THR A 71 -5.43 20.39 -3.18
N HIS A 72 -4.29 20.96 -3.60
CA HIS A 72 -3.90 22.35 -3.30
C HIS A 72 -4.69 23.39 -4.11
N GLN A 73 -5.16 23.02 -5.29
CA GLN A 73 -5.99 23.88 -6.14
C GLN A 73 -7.48 23.58 -5.96
N SER A 74 -8.35 24.42 -6.52
CA SER A 74 -9.79 24.16 -6.65
C SER A 74 -10.12 22.95 -7.53
N SER A 75 -9.10 22.26 -8.05
CA SER A 75 -9.24 20.97 -8.70
C SER A 75 -10.04 20.00 -7.84
N THR A 76 -10.91 19.25 -8.49
CA THR A 76 -11.66 18.19 -7.82
C THR A 76 -11.27 16.89 -8.47
N VAL A 77 -10.61 16.03 -7.70
CA VAL A 77 -10.23 14.68 -8.10
C VAL A 77 -10.96 13.70 -7.17
N PHE A 78 -11.41 12.58 -7.73
CA PHE A 78 -12.12 11.53 -7.00
C PHE A 78 -11.40 10.20 -7.06
N GLN A 79 -11.54 9.41 -6.00
CA GLN A 79 -11.34 7.97 -6.06
C GLN A 79 -12.65 7.23 -5.89
N TYR A 80 -12.71 6.03 -6.45
CA TYR A 80 -13.93 5.23 -6.61
C TYR A 80 -13.72 3.84 -6.02
N PHE A 81 -14.69 3.33 -5.25
CA PHE A 81 -14.61 2.05 -4.57
C PHE A 81 -15.29 0.94 -5.39
N TYR A 82 -14.50 0.09 -6.04
CA TYR A 82 -14.96 -1.08 -6.77
C TYR A 82 -13.90 -2.18 -6.75
N ASN A 83 -14.29 -3.43 -7.03
CA ASN A 83 -13.44 -4.62 -6.90
C ASN A 83 -12.76 -4.70 -5.51
N ASP A 84 -13.54 -4.38 -4.48
CA ASP A 84 -13.12 -4.29 -3.07
C ASP A 84 -12.01 -3.27 -2.76
N ASN A 85 -11.60 -2.41 -3.69
CA ASN A 85 -10.50 -1.46 -3.51
C ASN A 85 -10.90 -0.05 -3.92
N TRP A 86 -10.18 0.95 -3.41
CA TRP A 86 -10.28 2.33 -3.87
C TRP A 86 -9.36 2.52 -5.07
N ASN A 87 -9.83 3.20 -6.12
CA ASN A 87 -9.09 3.40 -7.37
C ASN A 87 -9.15 4.89 -7.73
N LEU A 88 -7.99 5.53 -7.88
CA LEU A 88 -7.88 6.94 -8.26
C LEU A 88 -7.99 7.09 -9.78
N LEU A 89 -9.00 7.82 -10.25
CA LEU A 89 -9.18 8.17 -11.66
C LEU A 89 -9.04 9.68 -11.81
N ASP A 90 -7.93 10.12 -12.40
CA ASP A 90 -7.55 11.53 -12.49
C ASP A 90 -7.98 12.11 -13.83
N THR A 91 -9.19 12.67 -13.84
CA THR A 91 -9.81 13.33 -14.99
C THR A 91 -9.20 14.68 -15.33
N TRP A 92 -8.33 15.23 -14.48
CA TRP A 92 -7.59 16.47 -14.76
C TRP A 92 -6.39 16.21 -15.65
N HIS A 93 -5.70 15.11 -15.39
CA HIS A 93 -4.50 14.72 -16.13
C HIS A 93 -4.75 13.57 -17.11
N ASP A 94 -6.02 13.19 -17.30
CA ASP A 94 -6.44 12.10 -18.18
C ASP A 94 -5.61 10.82 -17.95
N THR A 95 -5.42 10.48 -16.66
CA THR A 95 -4.59 9.35 -16.25
C THR A 95 -5.17 8.59 -15.06
N TYR A 96 -4.67 7.39 -14.85
CA TYR A 96 -4.92 6.59 -13.66
C TYR A 96 -3.65 5.83 -13.30
N TYR A 97 -3.56 5.39 -12.06
CA TYR A 97 -2.29 4.92 -11.50
C TYR A 97 -2.38 3.43 -11.20
N LEU A 98 -1.33 2.68 -11.53
CA LEU A 98 -1.22 1.26 -11.20
C LEU A 98 -0.23 1.05 -10.06
N GLN A 99 -0.61 0.17 -9.13
CA GLN A 99 0.29 -0.33 -8.09
C GLN A 99 1.50 -1.03 -8.71
N LEU A 100 2.50 -1.32 -7.89
CA LEU A 100 3.74 -1.98 -8.35
C LEU A 100 3.53 -3.46 -8.74
N ASP A 101 2.34 -4.01 -8.56
CA ASP A 101 1.94 -5.29 -9.17
C ASP A 101 1.56 -5.14 -10.65
N ASN A 102 1.40 -3.92 -11.16
CA ASN A 102 0.94 -3.57 -12.51
C ASN A 102 -0.40 -4.19 -12.91
N GLU A 103 -1.19 -4.64 -11.94
CA GLU A 103 -2.49 -5.29 -12.13
C GLU A 103 -3.58 -4.47 -11.44
N SER A 104 -3.31 -4.02 -10.22
CA SER A 104 -4.25 -3.27 -9.40
C SER A 104 -4.11 -1.77 -9.65
N MET A 105 -5.23 -1.06 -9.73
CA MET A 105 -5.20 0.40 -9.67
C MET A 105 -4.86 0.86 -8.26
N ALA A 106 -4.17 2.00 -8.18
CA ALA A 106 -3.77 2.62 -6.93
C ALA A 106 -4.85 3.59 -6.44
N SER A 107 -5.09 3.55 -5.14
CA SER A 107 -5.82 4.57 -4.40
C SER A 107 -4.94 5.78 -4.12
N PHE A 108 -5.57 6.89 -3.73
CA PHE A 108 -4.83 8.04 -3.22
C PHE A 108 -3.95 7.70 -2.01
N ASP A 109 -4.43 6.84 -1.11
CA ASP A 109 -3.66 6.44 0.06
C ASP A 109 -2.39 5.67 -0.30
N GLU A 110 -2.43 4.86 -1.34
CA GLU A 110 -1.26 4.11 -1.83
C GLU A 110 -0.27 5.04 -2.52
N ILE A 111 -0.74 6.06 -3.24
CA ILE A 111 0.13 7.09 -3.84
C ILE A 111 0.75 7.98 -2.75
N ALA A 112 -0.02 8.36 -1.73
CA ALA A 112 0.50 9.10 -0.59
C ALA A 112 1.51 8.28 0.22
N ASP A 113 1.38 6.95 0.20
CA ASP A 113 2.34 6.03 0.83
C ASP A 113 3.60 5.85 -0.02
N ASP A 114 3.43 5.63 -1.33
CA ASP A 114 4.52 5.41 -2.28
C ASP A 114 4.34 6.29 -3.53
N PRO A 115 4.84 7.55 -3.49
CA PRO A 115 4.69 8.51 -4.60
C PRO A 115 5.32 8.06 -5.91
N PHE A 116 6.24 7.08 -5.89
CA PHE A 116 6.81 6.50 -7.11
C PHE A 116 5.73 5.94 -8.04
N ILE A 117 4.60 5.46 -7.49
CA ILE A 117 3.43 5.02 -8.27
C ILE A 117 2.95 6.11 -9.24
N MET A 118 2.90 7.36 -8.77
CA MET A 118 2.50 8.50 -9.58
C MET A 118 3.64 9.01 -10.44
N LEU A 119 4.86 9.11 -9.89
CA LEU A 119 6.02 9.64 -10.63
C LEU A 119 6.42 8.81 -11.83
N ARG A 120 6.14 7.50 -11.81
CA ARG A 120 6.39 6.63 -12.96
C ARG A 120 5.28 6.71 -14.01
N THR A 121 4.15 7.35 -13.71
CA THR A 121 2.96 7.37 -14.56
C THR A 121 2.91 8.65 -15.38
N LYS A 122 2.77 8.53 -16.71
CA LYS A 122 2.61 9.70 -17.56
C LYS A 122 1.27 10.41 -17.34
N VAL A 123 1.25 11.71 -17.59
CA VAL A 123 0.06 12.56 -17.59
C VAL A 123 -0.27 13.02 -19.02
N GLY A 124 -1.54 13.27 -19.34
CA GLY A 124 -1.96 13.91 -20.60
C GLY A 124 -2.41 13.00 -21.74
N GLY A 125 -2.91 11.79 -21.44
CA GLY A 125 -3.49 10.90 -22.45
C GLY A 125 -2.49 10.37 -23.51
N PRO A 126 -2.96 9.80 -24.63
CA PRO A 126 -2.09 9.07 -25.57
C PRO A 126 -1.05 9.92 -26.30
N PHE A 127 -1.32 11.22 -26.49
CA PHE A 127 -0.45 12.14 -27.23
C PHE A 127 0.63 12.78 -26.37
N ALA A 128 0.53 12.66 -25.04
CA ALA A 128 1.58 13.11 -24.15
C ALA A 128 2.68 12.05 -24.01
N PHE A 129 3.92 12.53 -24.09
CA PHE A 129 5.10 11.74 -23.75
C PHE A 129 5.29 11.72 -22.24
N PHE A 130 5.96 10.69 -21.72
CA PHE A 130 6.35 10.71 -20.33
C PHE A 130 7.33 11.86 -20.07
N ASN A 131 6.99 12.71 -19.11
CA ASN A 131 7.82 13.78 -18.61
C ASN A 131 7.80 13.73 -17.08
N LEU A 132 8.97 13.57 -16.49
CA LEU A 132 9.10 13.43 -15.04
C LEU A 132 8.70 14.71 -14.31
N ALA A 133 9.00 15.90 -14.87
CA ALA A 133 8.59 17.17 -14.29
C ALA A 133 7.07 17.32 -14.24
N ASP A 134 6.36 16.88 -15.29
CA ASP A 134 4.90 16.90 -15.32
C ASP A 134 4.30 15.93 -14.29
N SER A 135 4.96 14.79 -14.07
CA SER A 135 4.57 13.81 -13.06
C SER A 135 4.81 14.33 -11.62
N TRP A 136 5.90 15.07 -11.40
CA TRP A 136 6.14 15.78 -10.13
C TRP A 136 5.15 16.91 -9.89
N ASN A 137 4.86 17.73 -10.91
CA ASN A 137 3.84 18.78 -10.84
C ASN A 137 2.50 18.18 -10.42
N ASN A 138 2.11 17.07 -11.06
CA ASN A 138 0.90 16.35 -10.73
C ASN A 138 0.90 15.83 -9.28
N LEU A 139 1.97 15.18 -8.83
CA LEU A 139 2.12 14.73 -7.43
C LEU A 139 1.99 15.87 -6.42
N ALA A 140 2.63 16.99 -6.71
CA ALA A 140 2.65 18.14 -5.83
C ALA A 140 1.29 18.83 -5.71
N HIS A 141 0.35 18.60 -6.64
CA HIS A 141 -1.02 19.09 -6.55
C HIS A 141 -1.85 18.39 -5.47
N PHE A 142 -1.46 17.18 -5.03
CA PHE A 142 -2.14 16.46 -3.97
C PHE A 142 -1.67 16.91 -2.59
N LYS A 143 -2.60 17.16 -1.65
CA LYS A 143 -2.31 17.50 -0.25
C LYS A 143 -1.94 16.26 0.55
N ILE A 144 -0.72 15.76 0.35
CA ILE A 144 -0.24 14.55 1.03
C ILE A 144 0.14 14.85 2.49
N ILE A 145 0.59 16.06 2.81
CA ILE A 145 1.09 16.41 4.16
C ILE A 145 -0.03 16.94 5.08
N GLU A 146 -0.98 17.70 4.53
CA GLU A 146 -2.00 18.43 5.29
C GLU A 146 -3.26 17.56 5.51
N HIS A 147 -3.18 16.61 6.44
CA HIS A 147 -4.23 15.60 6.64
C HIS A 147 -5.53 16.09 7.32
N HIS A 148 -5.55 17.29 7.89
CA HIS A 148 -6.69 17.76 8.71
C HIS A 148 -7.87 18.30 7.90
N ASP A 149 -7.69 18.57 6.60
CA ASP A 149 -8.67 19.26 5.77
C ASP A 149 -9.32 18.32 4.75
N TRP A 150 -9.83 17.16 5.18
CA TRP A 150 -10.59 16.31 4.27
C TRP A 150 -11.91 17.00 3.91
N PRO A 151 -12.13 17.42 2.66
CA PRO A 151 -13.35 18.12 2.31
C PRO A 151 -14.53 17.14 2.37
N CYS A 152 -15.60 17.52 3.07
CA CYS A 152 -16.90 16.92 2.83
C CYS A 152 -17.33 17.23 1.39
N LEU A 153 -18.13 16.35 0.78
CA LEU A 153 -18.76 16.67 -0.50
C LEU A 153 -19.52 18.00 -0.36
N PRO A 154 -19.32 18.98 -1.25
CA PRO A 154 -20.04 20.24 -1.16
C PRO A 154 -21.55 20.01 -1.34
N ASP A 155 -22.35 20.67 -0.50
CA ASP A 155 -23.81 20.68 -0.62
C ASP A 155 -24.23 21.29 -1.97
N GLY A 156 -25.08 20.59 -2.74
CA GLY A 156 -25.67 21.11 -3.98
C GLY A 156 -25.17 20.51 -5.31
N TRP A 157 -24.42 19.40 -5.28
CA TRP A 157 -23.88 18.69 -6.45
C TRP A 157 -24.92 18.24 -7.50
N GLU A 158 -26.22 18.18 -7.16
CA GLU A 158 -27.27 17.56 -7.99
C GLU A 158 -27.72 18.36 -9.23
N LYS A 159 -27.15 19.55 -9.53
CA LYS A 159 -27.76 20.52 -10.47
C LYS A 159 -26.95 20.89 -11.72
N VAL A 160 -26.27 19.93 -12.38
CA VAL A 160 -25.63 20.20 -13.69
C VAL A 160 -26.40 19.51 -14.82
N ASN A 161 -26.79 20.28 -15.84
CA ASN A 161 -27.58 19.84 -16.99
C ASN A 161 -26.64 19.51 -18.19
N LEU A 162 -26.70 18.29 -18.70
CA LEU A 162 -25.65 17.68 -19.55
C LEU A 162 -26.10 17.36 -20.98
N ALA A 163 -27.03 18.15 -21.54
CA ALA A 163 -27.71 17.86 -22.81
C ALA A 163 -26.88 18.09 -24.10
N SER A 164 -25.54 17.96 -24.11
CA SER A 164 -24.71 18.46 -25.23
C SER A 164 -23.61 17.55 -25.78
N LEU A 165 -23.66 16.23 -25.60
CA LEU A 165 -22.59 15.32 -26.06
C LEU A 165 -23.11 14.18 -26.93
N GLU A 166 -23.20 14.40 -28.25
CA GLU A 166 -23.36 13.31 -29.22
C GLU A 166 -22.57 13.61 -30.51
N GLY A 167 -21.79 12.63 -30.97
CA GLY A 167 -21.34 12.48 -32.35
C GLY A 167 -19.84 12.23 -32.56
N LEU A 168 -19.49 11.03 -33.05
CA LEU A 168 -18.49 10.77 -34.11
C LEU A 168 -18.39 9.26 -34.39
N GLU A 169 -18.54 8.87 -35.66
CA GLU A 169 -18.30 7.52 -36.20
C GLU A 169 -17.11 7.52 -37.17
N ASN A 170 -16.47 6.35 -37.29
CA ASN A 170 -15.20 6.08 -37.96
C ASN A 170 -15.31 5.93 -39.49
N SER A 171 -14.22 6.23 -40.21
CA SER A 171 -14.08 5.93 -41.65
C SER A 171 -12.74 5.30 -42.03
N SER A 172 -12.85 4.24 -42.83
CA SER A 172 -11.94 3.65 -43.84
C SER A 172 -10.48 3.28 -43.53
N SER A 173 -10.15 2.03 -43.86
CA SER A 173 -8.89 1.31 -43.65
C SER A 173 -7.77 1.64 -44.64
N PRO A 174 -6.50 1.64 -44.18
CA PRO A 174 -5.42 0.99 -44.94
C PRO A 174 -4.32 0.29 -44.10
N SER A 175 -3.47 -0.46 -44.82
CA SER A 175 -2.09 -0.99 -44.60
C SER A 175 -1.69 -1.66 -43.27
N SER A 176 -1.12 -2.88 -43.39
CA SER A 176 -0.60 -3.71 -42.30
C SER A 176 0.79 -3.29 -41.80
N VAL A 177 0.96 -3.24 -40.48
CA VAL A 177 2.26 -3.11 -39.80
C VAL A 177 2.69 -4.48 -39.27
N GLU A 178 3.92 -4.91 -39.57
CA GLU A 178 4.53 -6.13 -39.00
C GLU A 178 5.49 -5.78 -37.86
N ILE A 179 5.51 -6.62 -36.81
CA ILE A 179 6.31 -6.44 -35.58
C ILE A 179 7.32 -7.58 -35.47
N ILE A 180 8.60 -7.24 -35.26
CA ILE A 180 9.70 -8.21 -35.03
C ILE A 180 10.37 -7.87 -33.68
N ASP A 181 10.59 -8.89 -32.83
CA ASP A 181 10.99 -8.74 -31.43
C ASP A 181 12.48 -9.01 -31.16
N PHE A 182 13.12 -8.11 -30.39
CA PHE A 182 14.43 -8.29 -29.76
C PHE A 182 14.45 -7.64 -28.36
N ASP A 183 14.25 -8.41 -27.28
CA ASP A 183 14.58 -8.17 -25.85
C ASP A 183 14.41 -6.76 -25.21
N LYS A 184 13.77 -5.78 -25.91
CA LYS A 184 13.47 -4.36 -25.55
C LYS A 184 13.10 -3.49 -26.76
N LEU A 185 13.32 -3.97 -27.97
CA LEU A 185 13.19 -3.24 -29.23
C LEU A 185 12.16 -3.93 -30.12
N PHE A 186 11.09 -3.22 -30.46
CA PHE A 186 10.14 -3.69 -31.48
C PHE A 186 10.51 -3.04 -32.80
N LEU A 187 10.96 -3.84 -33.77
CA LEU A 187 11.15 -3.35 -35.14
C LEU A 187 9.80 -3.26 -35.83
N LEU A 188 9.55 -2.12 -36.46
CA LEU A 188 8.34 -1.86 -37.23
C LEU A 188 8.68 -1.79 -38.71
N SER A 189 7.96 -2.56 -39.51
CA SER A 189 7.89 -2.30 -40.95
C SER A 189 6.73 -1.33 -41.20
N THR A 190 7.02 -0.04 -41.27
CA THR A 190 6.04 0.99 -41.67
C THR A 190 6.39 1.55 -43.03
N ASN A 191 5.52 1.35 -44.03
CA ASN A 191 5.59 2.12 -45.27
C ASN A 191 4.85 3.45 -45.07
N ASP A 192 5.55 4.58 -45.25
CA ASP A 192 4.98 5.93 -45.40
C ASP A 192 3.93 6.36 -44.36
N CYS A 193 4.23 6.24 -43.06
CA CYS A 193 3.38 6.79 -41.98
C CYS A 193 4.03 8.05 -41.38
N ASP A 194 3.21 9.06 -41.05
CA ASP A 194 3.69 10.29 -40.38
C ASP A 194 3.93 10.05 -38.88
N ALA A 195 3.05 9.25 -38.27
CA ALA A 195 3.06 8.90 -36.86
C ALA A 195 2.57 7.46 -36.67
N ILE A 196 2.87 6.90 -35.51
CA ILE A 196 2.34 5.62 -35.06
C ILE A 196 1.67 5.81 -33.71
N TRP A 197 0.58 5.07 -33.49
CA TRP A 197 -0.03 4.90 -32.18
C TRP A 197 0.15 3.44 -31.80
N TRP A 198 0.87 3.18 -30.70
CA TRP A 198 1.10 1.84 -30.18
C TRP A 198 0.54 1.67 -28.77
N GLN A 199 0.19 0.43 -28.46
CA GLN A 199 -0.36 0.02 -27.17
C GLN A 199 0.30 -1.28 -26.70
N ILE A 200 0.73 -1.35 -25.45
CA ILE A 200 1.17 -2.59 -24.79
C ILE A 200 0.32 -2.83 -23.55
N THR A 201 -0.14 -4.06 -23.36
CA THR A 201 -0.94 -4.47 -22.19
C THR A 201 -0.82 -5.97 -21.95
N SER A 202 -1.08 -6.41 -20.72
CA SER A 202 -1.24 -7.83 -20.38
C SER A 202 -2.64 -8.37 -20.72
N ASP A 203 -3.57 -7.49 -21.08
CA ASP A 203 -4.93 -7.83 -21.46
C ASP A 203 -5.08 -7.98 -22.97
N LYS A 204 -5.32 -9.21 -23.43
CA LYS A 204 -5.48 -9.54 -24.86
C LYS A 204 -6.54 -8.70 -25.58
N ASN A 205 -7.56 -8.23 -24.87
CA ASN A 205 -8.65 -7.42 -25.44
C ASN A 205 -8.36 -5.92 -25.42
N PHE A 206 -7.29 -5.49 -24.75
CA PHE A 206 -6.95 -4.09 -24.55
C PHE A 206 -8.08 -3.29 -23.87
N ASP A 207 -8.88 -3.92 -22.99
CA ASP A 207 -9.83 -3.23 -22.11
C ASP A 207 -9.10 -2.48 -20.98
N THR A 208 -7.82 -2.81 -20.73
CA THR A 208 -6.96 -2.11 -19.79
C THR A 208 -5.69 -1.60 -20.46
N LEU A 209 -5.55 -0.28 -20.55
CA LEU A 209 -4.40 0.38 -21.17
C LEU A 209 -3.56 1.14 -20.16
N ILE A 210 -2.33 0.69 -19.93
CA ILE A 210 -1.38 1.40 -19.07
C ILE A 210 -1.04 2.75 -19.72
N PRO A 211 -1.19 3.89 -19.03
CA PRO A 211 -0.94 5.21 -19.63
C PRO A 211 0.42 5.29 -20.33
N ASN A 212 1.49 4.88 -19.65
CA ASN A 212 2.86 4.87 -20.19
C ASN A 212 3.03 4.02 -21.44
N LEU A 213 2.18 3.00 -21.62
CA LEU A 213 2.25 2.06 -22.73
C LEU A 213 1.13 2.28 -23.75
N ASN A 214 0.57 3.48 -23.81
CA ASN A 214 -0.43 3.91 -24.79
C ASN A 214 0.06 5.23 -25.40
N GLN A 215 0.86 5.16 -26.46
CA GLN A 215 1.65 6.30 -26.95
C GLN A 215 1.40 6.59 -28.42
N VAL A 216 1.40 7.87 -28.75
CA VAL A 216 1.52 8.37 -30.12
C VAL A 216 2.91 8.99 -30.29
N GLN A 217 3.66 8.53 -31.29
CA GLN A 217 4.98 9.08 -31.62
C GLN A 217 5.14 9.22 -33.13
N LEU A 218 6.12 10.02 -33.57
CA LEU A 218 6.47 10.09 -34.99
C LEU A 218 6.92 8.72 -35.50
N SER A 219 6.61 8.41 -36.76
CA SER A 219 6.95 7.10 -37.33
C SER A 219 8.47 6.92 -37.33
N ASN A 220 8.92 5.86 -36.68
CA ASN A 220 10.29 5.43 -36.63
C ASN A 220 10.35 3.91 -36.83
N GLU A 221 11.50 3.40 -37.24
CA GLU A 221 11.67 1.97 -37.49
C GLU A 221 11.57 1.13 -36.20
N THR A 222 11.59 1.76 -35.02
CA THR A 222 11.67 1.04 -33.75
C THR A 222 10.86 1.67 -32.62
N ILE A 223 10.14 0.85 -31.84
CA ILE A 223 9.65 1.24 -30.52
C ILE A 223 10.66 0.79 -29.47
N GLN A 224 11.23 1.75 -28.74
CA GLN A 224 12.12 1.49 -27.62
C GLN A 224 11.45 1.93 -26.32
N LEU A 225 11.33 1.02 -25.36
CA LEU A 225 10.79 1.34 -24.05
C LEU A 225 11.87 1.93 -23.16
N ASP A 226 11.65 3.16 -22.71
CA ASP A 226 12.50 3.78 -21.70
C ASP A 226 12.46 2.98 -20.37
N PRO A 227 13.46 3.17 -19.47
CA PRO A 227 13.51 2.44 -18.22
C PRO A 227 12.28 2.61 -17.31
N ILE A 228 11.60 3.77 -17.33
CA ILE A 228 10.40 3.98 -16.50
C ILE A 228 9.22 3.19 -17.03
N CYS A 229 9.04 3.11 -18.35
CA CYS A 229 8.01 2.29 -19.00
C CYS A 229 8.20 0.80 -18.69
N GLN A 230 9.46 0.33 -18.62
CA GLN A 230 9.75 -1.06 -18.26
C GLN A 230 9.27 -1.43 -16.84
N THR A 231 9.04 -0.46 -15.95
CA THR A 231 8.51 -0.72 -14.60
C THR A 231 7.05 -1.20 -14.62
N PHE A 232 6.34 -1.03 -15.74
CA PHE A 232 4.96 -1.53 -15.93
C PHE A 232 4.89 -2.96 -16.49
N LEU A 233 6.04 -3.54 -16.82
CA LEU A 233 6.15 -4.90 -17.32
C LEU A 233 6.57 -5.82 -16.17
N ASN A 234 5.83 -6.88 -15.90
CA ASN A 234 6.16 -7.87 -14.87
C ASN A 234 7.02 -9.01 -15.44
N SER A 235 7.81 -9.63 -14.58
CA SER A 235 8.64 -10.78 -14.94
C SER A 235 7.82 -12.01 -15.32
N ASN A 236 8.21 -12.68 -16.39
CA ASN A 236 7.60 -13.90 -16.93
C ASN A 236 6.11 -13.77 -17.28
N GLN A 237 5.61 -12.55 -17.43
CA GLN A 237 4.23 -12.29 -17.84
C GLN A 237 4.14 -12.11 -19.37
N GLU A 238 3.07 -12.63 -19.95
CA GLU A 238 2.72 -12.46 -21.35
C GLU A 238 2.08 -11.08 -21.56
N TYR A 239 2.48 -10.41 -22.65
CA TYR A 239 1.99 -9.10 -23.06
C TYR A 239 1.61 -9.11 -24.55
N PHE A 240 0.74 -8.18 -24.90
CA PHE A 240 0.25 -7.95 -26.25
C PHE A 240 0.61 -6.53 -26.67
N ILE A 241 1.15 -6.38 -27.87
CA ILE A 241 1.40 -5.10 -28.51
C ILE A 241 0.56 -4.99 -29.78
N ARG A 242 -0.05 -3.83 -30.01
CA ARG A 242 -0.69 -3.48 -31.28
C ARG A 242 -0.30 -2.06 -31.69
N VAL A 243 -0.26 -1.82 -33.00
CA VAL A 243 0.17 -0.55 -33.60
C VAL A 243 -0.81 -0.15 -34.70
N LYS A 244 -1.02 1.14 -34.89
CA LYS A 244 -1.64 1.70 -36.11
C LYS A 244 -0.88 2.93 -36.58
N GLY A 245 -0.79 3.11 -37.90
CA GLY A 245 -0.14 4.26 -38.51
C GLY A 245 -1.12 5.43 -38.74
N LEU A 246 -0.59 6.66 -38.73
CA LEU A 246 -1.24 7.85 -39.26
C LEU A 246 -0.77 8.05 -40.70
N GLN A 247 -1.70 7.99 -41.66
CA GLN A 247 -1.41 8.18 -43.07
C GLN A 247 -2.40 9.19 -43.66
N ASN A 248 -1.89 10.23 -44.32
CA ASN A 248 -2.72 11.29 -44.94
C ASN A 248 -3.73 11.90 -43.95
N GLY A 249 -3.32 12.11 -42.69
CA GLY A 249 -4.15 12.68 -41.64
C GLY A 249 -5.23 11.76 -41.05
N SER A 250 -5.26 10.48 -41.43
CA SER A 250 -6.22 9.48 -40.92
C SER A 250 -5.50 8.30 -40.25
N TRP A 251 -6.03 7.86 -39.11
CA TRP A 251 -5.51 6.68 -38.41
C TRP A 251 -5.94 5.40 -39.13
N CYS A 252 -5.00 4.50 -39.39
CA CYS A 252 -5.25 3.17 -39.92
C CYS A 252 -5.96 2.27 -38.91
N GLU A 253 -6.36 1.07 -39.35
CA GLU A 253 -6.82 0.03 -38.44
C GLU A 253 -5.68 -0.44 -37.52
N TRP A 254 -6.05 -0.96 -36.35
CA TRP A 254 -5.08 -1.61 -35.48
C TRP A 254 -4.50 -2.87 -36.13
N SER A 255 -3.19 -3.08 -35.97
CA SER A 255 -2.54 -4.34 -36.31
C SER A 255 -3.15 -5.50 -35.52
N ILE A 256 -2.96 -6.72 -36.02
CA ILE A 256 -3.18 -7.92 -35.21
C ILE A 256 -2.25 -7.81 -33.99
N PRO A 257 -2.75 -8.04 -32.75
CA PRO A 257 -1.90 -8.03 -31.57
C PRO A 257 -0.77 -9.06 -31.69
N PHE A 258 0.46 -8.60 -31.50
CA PHE A 258 1.63 -9.45 -31.37
C PHE A 258 1.84 -9.79 -29.90
N THR A 259 2.13 -11.06 -29.61
CA THR A 259 2.32 -11.57 -28.25
C THR A 259 3.80 -11.77 -27.95
N PHE A 260 4.24 -11.32 -26.78
CA PHE A 260 5.61 -11.51 -26.31
C PHE A 260 5.64 -11.76 -24.79
N GLN A 261 6.74 -12.32 -24.30
CA GLN A 261 6.93 -12.58 -22.87
C GLN A 261 8.08 -11.72 -22.34
N VAL A 262 7.88 -11.12 -21.16
CA VAL A 262 8.90 -10.25 -20.55
C VAL A 262 9.86 -11.09 -19.70
N ILE A 263 11.12 -11.15 -20.13
CA ILE A 263 12.19 -11.87 -19.41
C ILE A 263 13.05 -10.86 -18.65
N LYS A 264 12.85 -10.80 -17.33
CA LYS A 264 13.66 -9.99 -16.39
C LYS A 264 13.52 -10.52 -14.96
N PRO A 265 14.31 -10.05 -13.97
CA PRO A 265 14.16 -10.48 -12.58
C PRO A 265 12.79 -10.20 -12.00
N GLN A 266 12.37 -10.99 -11.01
CA GLN A 266 11.14 -10.72 -10.28
C GLN A 266 11.28 -9.48 -9.39
N GLN A 267 10.16 -8.82 -9.12
CA GLN A 267 10.11 -7.76 -8.12
C GLN A 267 10.60 -8.29 -6.77
N VAL A 268 11.49 -7.55 -6.11
CA VAL A 268 11.95 -7.88 -4.76
C VAL A 268 10.79 -7.76 -3.78
N ARG A 269 10.51 -8.84 -3.05
CA ARG A 269 9.38 -8.97 -2.12
C ARG A 269 9.86 -9.46 -0.76
N ASN A 270 8.93 -9.44 0.22
CA ASN A 270 9.18 -9.91 1.58
C ASN A 270 10.39 -9.20 2.24
N ILE A 271 10.55 -7.90 2.00
CA ILE A 271 11.62 -7.13 2.61
C ILE A 271 11.34 -6.99 4.11
N GLU A 272 12.30 -7.39 4.93
CA GLU A 272 12.28 -7.27 6.38
C GLU A 272 13.33 -6.25 6.81
N PHE A 273 12.89 -5.24 7.57
CA PHE A 273 13.76 -4.28 8.22
C PHE A 273 14.00 -4.71 9.66
N SER A 274 15.27 -4.91 10.03
CA SER A 274 15.68 -5.38 11.33
C SER A 274 16.71 -4.44 11.97
N LYS A 275 16.68 -4.38 13.30
CA LYS A 275 17.71 -3.69 14.10
C LYS A 275 18.70 -4.73 14.57
N ILE A 276 19.97 -4.57 14.24
CA ILE A 276 21.06 -5.49 14.61
C ILE A 276 21.52 -5.16 16.03
N ASP A 277 21.88 -3.91 16.26
CA ASP A 277 22.26 -3.33 17.56
C ASP A 277 21.83 -1.85 17.62
N GLU A 278 22.32 -1.07 18.58
CA GLU A 278 21.85 0.30 18.85
C GLU A 278 21.84 1.21 17.62
N ASP A 279 22.85 1.08 16.74
CA ASP A 279 23.07 1.99 15.61
C ASP A 279 23.10 1.28 14.24
N ARG A 280 23.08 -0.06 14.21
CA ARG A 280 23.13 -0.83 12.96
C ARG A 280 21.82 -1.49 12.60
N TYR A 281 21.48 -1.42 11.32
CA TYR A 281 20.22 -1.89 10.77
C TYR A 281 20.46 -2.69 9.50
N GLU A 282 19.62 -3.69 9.27
CA GLU A 282 19.69 -4.56 8.11
C GLU A 282 18.37 -4.56 7.36
N LEU A 283 18.46 -4.61 6.03
CA LEU A 283 17.38 -5.08 5.17
C LEU A 283 17.70 -6.49 4.73
N SER A 284 16.70 -7.36 4.77
CA SER A 284 16.77 -8.71 4.19
C SER A 284 15.54 -8.96 3.32
N TRP A 285 15.64 -9.81 2.31
CA TRP A 285 14.57 -10.06 1.36
C TRP A 285 14.61 -11.48 0.80
N GLU A 286 13.58 -11.84 0.03
CA GLU A 286 13.52 -13.13 -0.65
C GLU A 286 14.45 -13.15 -1.88
N ALA A 287 15.26 -14.21 -1.97
CA ALA A 287 16.17 -14.43 -3.09
C ALA A 287 15.40 -14.61 -4.40
N ASP A 288 15.95 -14.08 -5.49
CA ASP A 288 15.48 -14.40 -6.84
C ASP A 288 15.85 -15.87 -7.14
N GLN A 289 15.08 -16.51 -8.01
CA GLN A 289 15.34 -17.90 -8.38
C GLN A 289 16.67 -18.07 -9.11
N ASN A 290 17.17 -17.00 -9.76
CA ASN A 290 18.46 -17.02 -10.43
C ASN A 290 19.56 -16.47 -9.51
N PRO A 291 20.61 -17.27 -9.23
CA PRO A 291 21.73 -16.85 -8.38
C PRO A 291 22.63 -15.77 -9.01
N SER A 292 22.50 -15.46 -10.30
CA SER A 292 23.23 -14.36 -10.95
C SER A 292 22.58 -12.99 -10.78
N THR A 293 21.40 -12.93 -10.13
CA THR A 293 20.67 -11.69 -9.91
C THR A 293 21.42 -10.81 -8.90
N SER A 294 21.69 -9.57 -9.28
CA SER A 294 22.22 -8.54 -8.38
C SER A 294 21.09 -7.67 -7.84
N TYR A 295 21.29 -7.05 -6.68
CA TYR A 295 20.31 -6.18 -6.03
C TYR A 295 20.85 -4.78 -5.92
N TRP A 296 20.10 -3.82 -6.45
CA TRP A 296 20.39 -2.39 -6.43
C TRP A 296 19.59 -1.77 -5.30
N ILE A 297 20.26 -1.30 -4.25
CA ILE A 297 19.65 -0.71 -3.06
C ILE A 297 19.85 0.79 -3.12
N PHE A 298 18.73 1.53 -3.13
CA PHE A 298 18.72 3.00 -3.08
C PHE A 298 18.14 3.45 -1.77
N GLY A 299 18.77 4.43 -1.11
CA GLY A 299 18.26 5.04 0.12
C GLY A 299 18.12 6.55 -0.04
N SER A 300 17.03 7.16 0.44
CA SER A 300 16.83 8.61 0.42
C SER A 300 16.00 9.09 1.62
N ASN A 301 16.03 10.40 1.86
CA ASN A 301 15.16 11.10 2.80
C ASN A 301 13.95 11.76 2.12
N ALA A 302 13.91 11.75 0.79
CA ALA A 302 12.75 12.13 -0.01
C ALA A 302 11.83 10.92 -0.19
N LEU A 303 10.56 11.03 0.17
CA LEU A 303 9.58 9.94 -0.01
C LEU A 303 9.30 9.68 -1.51
N ASP A 304 9.40 10.75 -2.29
CA ASP A 304 9.21 10.83 -3.74
C ASP A 304 10.51 10.68 -4.54
N PHE A 305 11.56 10.09 -3.96
CA PHE A 305 12.79 9.86 -4.71
C PHE A 305 12.58 8.85 -5.85
N LEU A 306 13.13 9.18 -7.01
CA LEU A 306 13.21 8.28 -8.15
C LEU A 306 14.63 7.70 -8.22
N PRO A 307 14.79 6.36 -8.23
CA PRO A 307 16.10 5.75 -8.50
C PRO A 307 16.72 6.28 -9.80
N PRO A 308 17.97 6.74 -9.81
CA PRO A 308 18.63 7.35 -10.99
C PRO A 308 18.64 6.51 -12.26
N ILE A 309 18.46 5.18 -12.14
CA ILE A 309 18.32 4.28 -13.29
C ILE A 309 17.08 4.59 -14.15
N TYR A 310 16.12 5.35 -13.64
CA TYR A 310 14.87 5.71 -14.33
C TYR A 310 14.86 7.11 -14.94
N GLY A 311 15.92 7.91 -14.79
CA GLY A 311 15.99 9.24 -15.36
C GLY A 311 16.82 10.20 -14.52
N GLN A 312 16.90 11.45 -14.98
CA GLN A 312 17.57 12.50 -14.22
C GLN A 312 16.84 12.73 -12.90
N THR A 313 17.57 12.61 -11.80
CA THR A 313 17.09 13.02 -10.50
C THR A 313 17.02 14.55 -10.43
N GLU A 314 16.10 15.08 -9.63
CA GLU A 314 16.23 16.47 -9.19
C GLU A 314 17.63 16.71 -8.60
N GLN A 315 18.19 17.89 -8.87
CA GLN A 315 19.57 18.23 -8.47
C GLN A 315 19.77 18.25 -6.94
N ASP A 316 18.68 18.21 -6.16
CA ASP A 316 18.68 18.43 -4.71
C ASP A 316 18.28 17.22 -3.85
N ILE A 317 18.12 16.02 -4.43
CA ILE A 317 17.79 14.82 -3.65
C ILE A 317 19.07 14.14 -3.14
N ASP A 318 19.31 14.19 -1.83
CA ASP A 318 20.32 13.34 -1.17
C ASP A 318 19.85 11.88 -1.18
N TYR A 319 20.64 11.02 -1.82
CA TYR A 319 20.44 9.59 -1.82
C TYR A 319 21.77 8.84 -1.71
N THR A 320 21.69 7.59 -1.28
CA THR A 320 22.77 6.60 -1.34
C THR A 320 22.38 5.47 -2.27
N PHE A 321 23.39 4.81 -2.83
CA PHE A 321 23.20 3.68 -3.71
C PHE A 321 24.35 2.70 -3.53
N PHE A 322 24.03 1.41 -3.51
CA PHE A 322 25.00 0.32 -3.59
C PHE A 322 24.37 -0.94 -4.18
N VAL A 323 25.22 -1.88 -4.63
CA VAL A 323 24.81 -3.17 -5.19
C VAL A 323 25.24 -4.29 -4.26
N SER A 324 24.38 -5.29 -4.08
CA SER A 324 24.65 -6.51 -3.33
C SER A 324 24.31 -7.74 -4.16
N ASP A 325 25.10 -8.80 -4.05
CA ASP A 325 24.79 -10.15 -4.55
C ASP A 325 24.13 -11.02 -3.46
N GLN A 326 24.00 -10.48 -2.24
CA GLN A 326 23.36 -11.14 -1.11
C GLN A 326 21.92 -10.65 -0.94
N CYS A 327 21.07 -11.50 -0.35
CA CYS A 327 19.68 -11.18 -0.04
C CYS A 327 19.50 -10.49 1.32
N SER A 328 20.59 -9.98 1.89
CA SER A 328 20.57 -9.04 3.00
C SER A 328 21.73 -8.06 2.91
N THR A 329 21.59 -6.92 3.56
CA THR A 329 22.63 -5.90 3.66
C THR A 329 22.40 -5.01 4.86
N GLU A 330 23.51 -4.63 5.51
CA GLU A 330 23.49 -3.49 6.42
C GLU A 330 23.15 -2.22 5.65
N ILE A 331 22.34 -1.34 6.23
CA ILE A 331 21.93 -0.07 5.62
C ILE A 331 22.39 1.11 6.45
N ASN A 332 22.56 2.25 5.79
CA ASN A 332 22.91 3.50 6.46
C ASN A 332 21.68 4.07 7.21
N PRO A 333 21.71 4.22 8.54
CA PRO A 333 20.59 4.76 9.29
C PRO A 333 20.31 6.25 9.00
N LYS A 334 21.09 6.94 8.16
CA LYS A 334 20.85 8.34 7.76
C LYS A 334 19.61 8.52 6.87
N TYR A 335 19.17 7.47 6.16
CA TYR A 335 18.10 7.57 5.17
C TYR A 335 16.79 6.96 5.68
N ALA A 336 15.68 7.69 5.51
CA ALA A 336 14.34 7.29 5.93
C ALA A 336 13.72 6.20 5.06
N PHE A 337 14.06 6.20 3.78
CA PHE A 337 13.39 5.41 2.76
C PHE A 337 14.39 4.61 1.96
N TYR A 338 14.03 3.37 1.64
CA TYR A 338 14.84 2.49 0.82
C TYR A 338 13.99 1.82 -0.26
N ARG A 339 14.62 1.50 -1.39
CA ARG A 339 14.02 0.71 -2.46
C ARG A 339 15.04 -0.25 -3.03
N ILE A 340 14.60 -1.47 -3.32
CA ILE A 340 15.46 -2.53 -3.84
C ILE A 340 14.97 -2.90 -5.24
N ILE A 341 15.90 -3.02 -6.18
CA ILE A 341 15.63 -3.36 -7.58
C ILE A 341 16.55 -4.50 -7.96
N ALA A 342 15.97 -5.64 -8.31
CA ALA A 342 16.75 -6.76 -8.83
C ALA A 342 17.18 -6.46 -10.28
N GLU A 343 18.41 -6.82 -10.61
CA GLU A 343 19.01 -6.66 -11.93
C GLU A 343 19.61 -7.99 -12.39
N ARG A 344 19.44 -8.28 -13.68
CA ARG A 344 20.06 -9.42 -14.35
C ARG A 344 20.22 -9.10 -15.83
N ASP A 345 21.41 -9.31 -16.36
CA ASP A 345 21.73 -9.15 -17.78
C ASP A 345 21.31 -7.77 -18.34
N GLY A 346 21.47 -6.70 -17.54
CA GLY A 346 21.09 -5.34 -17.90
C GLY A 346 19.58 -5.09 -17.94
N THR A 347 18.77 -6.00 -17.37
CA THR A 347 17.33 -5.83 -17.20
C THR A 347 17.00 -5.61 -15.72
N TYR A 348 16.08 -4.69 -15.44
CA TYR A 348 15.69 -4.34 -14.08
C TYR A 348 14.26 -4.83 -13.78
N ALA A 349 14.08 -5.41 -12.60
CA ALA A 349 12.77 -5.74 -12.07
C ALA A 349 11.90 -4.50 -11.89
N VAL A 350 10.59 -4.71 -11.72
CA VAL A 350 9.75 -3.68 -11.09
C VAL A 350 10.32 -3.40 -9.69
N PRO A 351 10.45 -2.13 -9.27
CA PRO A 351 10.99 -1.82 -7.95
C PRO A 351 10.17 -2.44 -6.82
N SER A 352 10.83 -2.72 -5.70
CA SER A 352 10.14 -3.10 -4.47
C SER A 352 9.16 -2.01 -4.02
N GLU A 353 8.21 -2.38 -3.15
CA GLU A 353 7.53 -1.40 -2.29
C GLU A 353 8.56 -0.56 -1.52
N ILE A 354 8.22 0.69 -1.22
CA ILE A 354 9.09 1.57 -0.43
C ILE A 354 9.27 1.04 0.99
N VAL A 355 10.52 0.81 1.37
CA VAL A 355 10.90 0.38 2.71
C VAL A 355 11.11 1.61 3.57
N ARG A 356 10.53 1.63 4.77
CA ARG A 356 10.70 2.75 5.70
C ARG A 356 11.56 2.31 6.88
N VAL A 357 12.59 3.09 7.16
CA VAL A 357 13.47 2.91 8.30
C VAL A 357 12.90 3.71 9.45
N TYR A 358 12.66 3.05 10.57
CA TYR A 358 12.08 3.67 11.76
C TYR A 358 12.57 2.95 13.02
N ASP A 359 12.86 3.72 14.05
CA ASP A 359 13.10 3.21 15.39
C ASP A 359 12.95 4.34 16.41
N PHE A 360 12.83 3.99 17.68
CA PHE A 360 12.92 4.96 18.76
C PHE A 360 14.31 5.61 18.76
N GLY A 361 14.34 6.94 18.64
CA GLY A 361 15.58 7.71 18.62
C GLY A 361 16.18 7.91 17.23
N MET A 362 15.66 7.24 16.19
CA MET A 362 16.01 7.59 14.83
C MET A 362 15.25 8.83 14.38
N TYR A 363 15.99 9.87 13.99
CA TYR A 363 15.46 11.05 13.35
C TYR A 363 15.98 11.13 11.93
N HIS A 364 15.06 11.04 10.98
CA HIS A 364 15.34 11.26 9.58
C HIS A 364 14.57 12.50 9.13
N PRO A 365 15.21 13.45 8.42
CA PRO A 365 14.42 14.38 7.64
C PRO A 365 13.60 13.55 6.65
N ARG A 366 12.29 13.78 6.61
CA ARG A 366 11.39 13.08 5.70
C ARG A 366 10.71 14.12 4.88
N THR A 367 11.05 14.15 3.61
CA THR A 367 10.62 15.22 2.72
C THR A 367 9.76 14.71 1.59
N LEU A 368 8.97 15.60 1.02
CA LEU A 368 8.14 15.35 -0.15
C LEU A 368 7.98 16.67 -0.91
N LEU A 369 8.09 16.63 -2.23
CA LEU A 369 7.80 17.79 -3.07
C LEU A 369 6.30 18.10 -3.05
N GLN A 370 5.96 19.35 -2.72
CA GLN A 370 4.58 19.82 -2.60
C GLN A 370 4.49 21.26 -3.11
N VAL A 371 3.32 21.66 -3.59
CA VAL A 371 3.06 23.07 -3.91
C VAL A 371 3.03 23.89 -2.61
N ASP A 372 3.76 25.01 -2.56
CA ASP A 372 3.63 26.01 -1.51
C ASP A 372 2.32 26.80 -1.69
N ASN A 373 1.51 26.84 -0.62
CA ASN A 373 0.20 27.47 -0.59
C ASN A 373 0.27 28.98 -0.86
N HIS A 374 1.42 29.63 -0.65
CA HIS A 374 1.57 31.07 -0.74
C HIS A 374 1.93 31.56 -2.14
N ASN A 375 2.76 30.82 -2.88
CA ASN A 375 3.33 31.27 -4.15
C ASN A 375 3.08 30.29 -5.32
N GLY A 376 2.53 29.09 -5.06
CA GLY A 376 2.33 28.07 -6.08
C GLY A 376 3.61 27.41 -6.59
N VAL A 377 4.77 27.68 -5.96
CA VAL A 377 6.07 27.11 -6.32
C VAL A 377 6.19 25.72 -5.69
N LEU A 378 6.85 24.81 -6.40
CA LEU A 378 7.22 23.51 -5.85
C LEU A 378 8.33 23.67 -4.81
N ASP A 379 8.08 23.20 -3.60
CA ASP A 379 9.07 23.19 -2.52
C ASP A 379 9.07 21.85 -1.79
N ARG A 380 10.24 21.46 -1.30
CA ARG A 380 10.47 20.20 -0.59
C ARG A 380 10.08 20.37 0.87
N LYS A 381 8.87 19.93 1.20
CA LYS A 381 8.29 20.07 2.54
C LYS A 381 8.61 18.88 3.44
N ASN A 382 8.78 19.12 4.73
CA ASN A 382 8.88 18.05 5.73
C ASN A 382 7.51 17.40 5.93
N LEU A 383 7.45 16.06 5.87
CA LEU A 383 6.23 15.27 6.13
C LEU A 383 5.72 15.41 7.58
N HIS A 384 6.52 15.95 8.48
CA HIS A 384 6.20 16.16 9.90
C HIS A 384 6.29 17.64 10.28
N SER A 385 5.74 18.53 9.44
CA SER A 385 5.82 20.00 9.52
C SER A 385 5.20 20.69 10.74
N SER A 386 4.76 19.97 11.78
CA SER A 386 4.40 20.62 13.05
C SER A 386 5.61 21.25 13.78
N PHE A 387 6.82 21.11 13.23
CA PHE A 387 8.08 21.61 13.79
C PHE A 387 8.94 22.43 12.82
N ASP A 388 8.37 23.05 11.78
CA ASP A 388 9.13 23.86 10.79
C ASP A 388 9.69 25.20 11.32
N ALA A 389 9.84 25.37 12.64
CA ALA A 389 10.62 26.45 13.20
C ALA A 389 11.49 25.94 14.34
N LEU A 390 12.80 25.86 14.11
CA LEU A 390 13.93 26.12 15.05
C LEU A 390 15.09 25.12 14.87
N SER A 391 16.09 25.50 14.05
CA SER A 391 17.56 25.33 14.21
C SER A 391 18.16 24.01 14.75
N ASP A 392 19.49 23.91 14.78
CA ASP A 392 20.27 22.79 15.36
C ASP A 392 19.86 22.40 16.80
N ILE A 393 19.12 23.27 17.51
CA ILE A 393 18.51 23.00 18.81
C ILE A 393 17.38 21.95 18.69
N ALA A 394 16.63 21.90 17.58
CA ALA A 394 15.67 20.84 17.32
C ALA A 394 16.35 19.51 17.01
N PHE A 395 17.58 19.48 16.49
CA PHE A 395 18.33 18.24 16.32
C PHE A 395 18.77 17.63 17.67
N GLU A 396 19.25 18.47 18.60
CA GLU A 396 19.55 18.05 19.98
C GLU A 396 18.28 17.71 20.78
N LYS A 397 17.15 18.39 20.55
CA LYS A 397 15.84 18.01 21.11
C LYS A 397 15.22 16.79 20.41
N SER A 398 15.50 16.55 19.13
CA SER A 398 14.98 15.40 18.37
C SER A 398 15.73 14.11 18.70
N LYS A 399 16.95 14.17 19.22
CA LYS A 399 17.56 13.06 19.98
C LYS A 399 16.70 12.62 21.17
N GLN A 400 15.85 13.50 21.73
CA GLN A 400 14.86 13.10 22.75
C GLN A 400 13.59 12.48 22.15
N GLY A 401 13.53 12.33 20.82
CA GLY A 401 12.39 11.88 20.04
C GLY A 401 11.29 12.93 19.99
N ALA A 402 10.73 13.22 18.82
CA ALA A 402 9.43 13.87 18.77
C ALA A 402 8.44 12.94 19.51
N LYS A 403 7.88 13.43 20.61
CA LYS A 403 6.98 12.68 21.48
C LYS A 403 5.58 13.16 21.22
N TYR A 404 4.67 12.19 21.12
CA TYR A 404 3.27 12.48 20.96
C TYR A 404 2.82 13.56 21.95
N GLN A 405 2.00 14.49 21.46
CA GLN A 405 1.34 15.42 22.34
C GLN A 405 0.27 14.66 23.14
N LYS A 406 0.35 14.72 24.48
CA LYS A 406 -0.62 14.10 25.35
C LYS A 406 -2.01 14.69 25.09
N PRO A 407 -3.01 13.89 24.69
CA PRO A 407 -4.38 14.39 24.57
C PRO A 407 -4.92 14.88 25.93
N PRO A 408 -5.69 15.98 25.97
CA PRO A 408 -6.12 16.62 27.22
C PRO A 408 -7.02 15.73 28.09
N HIS A 409 -7.67 14.74 27.48
CA HIS A 409 -8.55 13.78 28.15
C HIS A 409 -7.80 12.58 28.77
N ILE A 410 -6.48 12.52 28.64
CA ILE A 410 -5.63 11.47 29.22
C ILE A 410 -4.86 12.06 30.41
N SER A 411 -4.93 11.40 31.56
CA SER A 411 -4.19 11.82 32.75
C SER A 411 -2.68 11.67 32.57
N ASP A 412 -1.90 12.49 33.28
CA ASP A 412 -0.44 12.45 33.18
C ASP A 412 0.14 11.09 33.58
N GLN A 413 -0.42 10.47 34.62
CA GLN A 413 0.00 9.14 35.05
C GLN A 413 -0.19 8.08 33.95
N VAL A 414 -1.35 8.06 33.30
CA VAL A 414 -1.62 7.11 32.21
C VAL A 414 -0.67 7.39 31.06
N TRP A 415 -0.52 8.66 30.68
CA TRP A 415 0.35 9.06 29.58
C TRP A 415 1.81 8.66 29.81
N GLN A 416 2.36 8.98 30.98
CA GLN A 416 3.73 8.61 31.36
C GLN A 416 3.94 7.10 31.32
N THR A 417 2.92 6.32 31.72
CA THR A 417 3.00 4.85 31.73
C THR A 417 3.01 4.26 30.31
N VAL A 418 2.21 4.80 29.39
CA VAL A 418 2.12 4.28 28.01
C VAL A 418 3.20 4.84 27.09
N SER A 419 3.74 6.03 27.39
CA SER A 419 4.70 6.75 26.55
C SER A 419 5.88 5.91 26.03
N PRO A 420 6.52 5.05 26.85
CA PRO A 420 7.63 4.21 26.40
C PRO A 420 7.24 3.15 25.36
N TYR A 421 5.96 2.89 25.20
CA TYR A 421 5.42 1.84 24.35
C TYR A 421 4.64 2.39 23.14
N LEU A 422 4.60 3.71 22.98
CA LEU A 422 3.89 4.33 21.87
C LEU A 422 4.57 3.99 20.54
N LEU A 423 3.79 3.84 19.48
CA LEU A 423 4.28 3.65 18.12
C LEU A 423 5.25 4.79 17.75
N PRO A 424 6.50 4.55 17.31
CA PRO A 424 7.41 5.63 16.93
C PRO A 424 6.72 6.65 15.99
N GLU A 425 6.97 7.95 16.16
CA GLU A 425 6.28 8.97 15.33
C GLU A 425 6.63 8.83 13.84
N ASN A 426 7.87 8.44 13.56
CA ASN A 426 8.36 8.11 12.22
C ASN A 426 7.93 6.72 11.74
N HIS A 427 7.05 6.01 12.43
CA HIS A 427 6.61 4.68 12.00
C HIS A 427 5.81 4.78 10.67
N PRO A 428 6.04 3.90 9.67
CA PRO A 428 5.37 3.91 8.36
C PRO A 428 3.84 4.00 8.47
N LEU A 429 3.27 3.24 9.41
CA LEU A 429 1.83 3.18 9.62
C LEU A 429 1.19 4.42 10.24
N ARG A 430 1.96 5.39 10.75
CA ARG A 430 1.41 6.54 11.49
C ARG A 430 0.38 7.30 10.66
N GLY A 431 0.72 7.67 9.42
CA GLY A 431 -0.19 8.40 8.54
C GLY A 431 -1.48 7.63 8.24
N SER A 432 -1.39 6.34 7.93
CA SER A 432 -2.57 5.49 7.71
C SER A 432 -3.46 5.39 8.95
N LEU A 433 -2.87 5.27 10.15
CA LEU A 433 -3.63 5.24 11.41
C LEU A 433 -4.32 6.58 11.68
N ASP A 434 -3.61 7.69 11.46
CA ASP A 434 -4.14 9.04 11.61
C ASP A 434 -5.34 9.27 10.69
N ARG A 435 -5.24 8.88 9.42
CA ARG A 435 -6.36 8.98 8.46
C ARG A 435 -7.55 8.11 8.86
N ILE A 436 -7.32 6.87 9.30
CA ILE A 436 -8.39 5.96 9.72
C ILE A 436 -9.12 6.52 10.95
N PHE A 437 -8.39 6.94 11.98
CA PHE A 437 -8.97 7.29 13.27
C PHE A 437 -9.38 8.76 13.41
N SER A 438 -8.89 9.66 12.54
CA SER A 438 -9.30 11.08 12.53
C SER A 438 -10.51 11.34 11.64
N LYS A 439 -10.78 10.50 10.63
CA LYS A 439 -11.93 10.66 9.73
C LYS A 439 -13.28 10.43 10.42
N SER A 440 -13.35 9.44 11.30
CA SER A 440 -14.57 9.08 12.02
C SER A 440 -14.23 8.37 13.33
N ARG A 441 -15.18 8.31 14.28
CA ARG A 441 -14.99 7.56 15.53
C ARG A 441 -15.13 6.07 15.27
N ALA A 442 -14.12 5.48 14.63
CA ALA A 442 -14.11 4.06 14.23
C ALA A 442 -14.42 3.11 15.40
N LEU A 443 -14.04 3.50 16.63
CA LEU A 443 -14.21 2.71 17.84
C LEU A 443 -15.58 2.85 18.52
N ALA A 444 -16.51 3.66 18.00
CA ALA A 444 -17.81 3.87 18.64
C ALA A 444 -18.52 2.53 18.93
N ASP A 445 -18.63 1.68 17.91
CA ASP A 445 -19.18 0.34 17.97
C ASP A 445 -18.64 -0.56 16.84
N THR A 446 -19.12 -1.80 16.77
CA THR A 446 -18.69 -2.77 15.76
C THR A 446 -19.11 -2.40 14.34
N ARG A 447 -20.23 -1.68 14.18
CA ARG A 447 -20.70 -1.18 12.87
C ARG A 447 -19.77 -0.09 12.35
N SER A 448 -19.41 0.86 13.20
CA SER A 448 -18.48 1.95 12.91
C SER A 448 -17.10 1.41 12.55
N LEU A 449 -16.63 0.38 13.27
CA LEU A 449 -15.37 -0.29 12.98
C LEU A 449 -15.37 -0.89 11.56
N LYS A 450 -16.44 -1.61 11.19
CA LYS A 450 -16.59 -2.19 9.84
C LYS A 450 -16.66 -1.10 8.77
N LYS A 451 -17.42 -0.03 9.01
CA LYS A 451 -17.52 1.13 8.10
C LYS A 451 -16.16 1.80 7.88
N ALA A 452 -15.32 1.83 8.90
CA ALA A 452 -13.95 2.33 8.82
C ALA A 452 -12.97 1.38 8.11
N GLY A 453 -13.44 0.29 7.48
CA GLY A 453 -12.61 -0.61 6.67
C GLY A 453 -11.96 -1.77 7.45
N PHE A 454 -12.26 -1.92 8.74
CA PHE A 454 -11.76 -3.04 9.52
C PHE A 454 -12.52 -4.32 9.22
N TYR A 455 -11.78 -5.41 9.04
CA TYR A 455 -12.36 -6.73 8.80
C TYR A 455 -11.87 -7.74 9.84
N TRP A 456 -12.78 -8.66 10.15
CA TRP A 456 -12.72 -9.44 11.37
C TRP A 456 -11.88 -10.70 11.23
N THR A 457 -11.09 -10.97 12.28
CA THR A 457 -10.92 -12.35 12.73
C THR A 457 -11.94 -12.56 13.86
N LYS A 458 -12.81 -13.57 13.74
CA LYS A 458 -13.97 -13.85 14.63
C LYS A 458 -13.72 -13.45 16.10
N LYS A 459 -14.70 -12.82 16.77
CA LYS A 459 -14.62 -12.50 18.21
C LYS A 459 -14.24 -13.76 18.99
N GLY A 460 -13.17 -13.69 19.77
CA GLY A 460 -12.87 -14.74 20.74
C GLY A 460 -14.03 -14.84 21.73
N SER A 461 -14.53 -16.04 22.00
CA SER A 461 -15.72 -16.26 22.83
C SER A 461 -15.63 -15.70 24.26
N TYR A 462 -14.44 -15.28 24.71
CA TYR A 462 -14.19 -14.85 26.09
C TYR A 462 -13.41 -13.53 26.23
N SER A 463 -13.05 -12.85 25.13
CA SER A 463 -12.29 -11.61 25.20
C SER A 463 -13.12 -10.41 24.76
N PRO A 464 -13.06 -9.27 25.46
CA PRO A 464 -13.61 -8.01 24.96
C PRO A 464 -12.79 -7.47 23.78
N ILE A 465 -11.59 -7.98 23.54
CA ILE A 465 -10.69 -7.48 22.50
C ILE A 465 -11.13 -7.99 21.13
N TYR A 466 -11.14 -7.07 20.17
CA TYR A 466 -11.32 -7.34 18.75
C TYR A 466 -9.95 -7.42 18.05
N PRO A 467 -9.41 -8.63 17.82
CA PRO A 467 -8.29 -8.81 16.91
C PRO A 467 -8.78 -8.59 15.48
N THR A 468 -8.37 -7.47 14.88
CA THR A 468 -8.83 -7.05 13.56
C THR A 468 -7.67 -6.71 12.64
N ARG A 469 -7.97 -6.63 11.35
CA ARG A 469 -7.06 -6.17 10.31
C ARG A 469 -7.69 -5.02 9.55
N HIS A 470 -6.84 -4.25 8.89
CA HIS A 470 -7.26 -3.17 8.01
C HIS A 470 -6.39 -3.22 6.75
N LYS A 471 -6.97 -3.06 5.55
CA LYS A 471 -6.23 -3.20 4.28
C LYS A 471 -5.04 -2.25 4.19
N LYS A 472 -5.21 -1.02 4.69
CA LYS A 472 -4.17 0.04 4.75
C LYS A 472 -3.12 -0.15 5.86
N ILE A 473 -3.24 -1.19 6.70
CA ILE A 473 -2.32 -1.48 7.80
C ILE A 473 -1.64 -2.81 7.51
N LYS A 474 -0.72 -2.79 6.52
CA LYS A 474 0.04 -3.96 6.09
C LYS A 474 1.04 -4.39 7.17
N GLY A 475 1.31 -5.69 7.28
CA GLY A 475 2.30 -6.25 8.21
C GLY A 475 1.90 -6.27 9.69
N TYR A 476 0.71 -5.79 10.05
CA TYR A 476 0.27 -5.71 11.44
C TYR A 476 -1.19 -6.16 11.62
N PHE A 477 -1.48 -6.64 12.82
CA PHE A 477 -2.83 -6.76 13.36
C PHE A 477 -3.08 -5.65 14.38
N ILE A 478 -4.33 -5.23 14.49
CA ILE A 478 -4.74 -4.24 15.47
C ILE A 478 -5.67 -4.92 16.47
N LYS A 479 -5.35 -4.81 17.76
CA LYS A 479 -6.23 -5.22 18.85
C LYS A 479 -6.97 -3.98 19.36
N ILE A 480 -8.29 -4.03 19.29
CA ILE A 480 -9.17 -2.89 19.55
C ILE A 480 -10.16 -3.26 20.66
N MET A 481 -10.48 -2.29 21.51
CA MET A 481 -11.69 -2.27 22.32
C MET A 481 -12.58 -1.14 21.79
N THR A 482 -13.90 -1.29 21.86
CA THR A 482 -14.85 -0.25 21.42
C THR A 482 -15.31 0.61 22.59
N ASP A 483 -15.76 1.84 22.33
CA ASP A 483 -16.27 2.79 23.32
C ASP A 483 -17.51 2.26 24.08
N ALA A 484 -18.22 1.29 23.50
CA ALA A 484 -19.32 0.56 24.13
C ALA A 484 -18.89 -0.39 25.28
N GLN A 485 -17.59 -0.58 25.52
CA GLN A 485 -17.05 -1.49 26.54
C GLN A 485 -16.55 -0.72 27.76
N GLU A 486 -16.69 -1.28 28.96
CA GLU A 486 -16.33 -0.60 30.23
C GLU A 486 -14.84 -0.75 30.60
N ASN A 487 -14.14 -1.71 30.00
CA ASN A 487 -12.75 -2.01 30.33
C ASN A 487 -11.80 -0.86 29.98
N GLU A 488 -10.71 -0.74 30.74
CA GLU A 488 -9.57 0.10 30.35
C GLU A 488 -8.75 -0.62 29.29
N ASP A 489 -8.35 0.12 28.26
CA ASP A 489 -7.56 -0.39 27.15
C ASP A 489 -6.06 -0.46 27.50
N TRP A 490 -5.51 0.60 28.08
CA TRP A 490 -4.07 0.80 28.21
C TRP A 490 -3.34 -0.22 29.09
N LYS A 491 -3.93 -0.65 30.22
CA LYS A 491 -3.26 -1.60 31.16
C LYS A 491 -2.92 -2.90 30.45
N ASN A 492 -3.90 -3.47 29.75
CA ASN A 492 -3.72 -4.73 29.04
C ASN A 492 -2.74 -4.58 27.89
N TRP A 493 -2.72 -3.43 27.20
CA TRP A 493 -1.73 -3.13 26.16
C TRP A 493 -0.31 -3.08 26.70
N VAL A 494 -0.08 -2.36 27.81
CA VAL A 494 1.24 -2.27 28.46
C VAL A 494 1.73 -3.66 28.87
N HIS A 495 0.89 -4.44 29.57
CA HIS A 495 1.27 -5.80 29.99
C HIS A 495 1.61 -6.71 28.80
N ARG A 496 0.85 -6.62 27.71
CA ARG A 496 1.11 -7.40 26.49
C ARG A 496 2.43 -7.03 25.82
N ILE A 497 2.85 -5.77 25.88
CA ILE A 497 4.12 -5.30 25.32
C ILE A 497 5.28 -5.72 26.21
N GLN A 498 5.19 -5.48 27.52
CA GLN A 498 6.20 -5.92 28.49
C GLN A 498 6.43 -7.42 28.43
N GLY A 499 5.36 -8.22 28.45
CA GLY A 499 5.48 -9.67 28.31
C GLY A 499 6.08 -10.09 26.96
N ALA A 500 5.89 -9.32 25.89
CA ALA A 500 6.53 -9.59 24.61
C ALA A 500 8.04 -9.30 24.65
N GLN A 501 8.43 -8.18 25.25
CA GLN A 501 9.84 -7.79 25.43
C GLN A 501 10.58 -8.80 26.31
N ASP A 502 10.00 -9.22 27.43
CA ASP A 502 10.59 -10.24 28.31
C ASP A 502 10.70 -11.59 27.62
N THR A 503 9.69 -11.96 26.82
CA THR A 503 9.73 -13.18 26.00
C THR A 503 10.85 -13.10 24.97
N GLN A 504 11.02 -11.98 24.27
CA GLN A 504 12.08 -11.80 23.28
C GLN A 504 13.46 -11.88 23.94
N LYS A 505 13.63 -11.21 25.10
CA LYS A 505 14.87 -11.27 25.88
C LYS A 505 15.21 -12.70 26.27
N ALA A 506 14.24 -13.48 26.76
CA ALA A 506 14.44 -14.89 27.09
C ALA A 506 14.76 -15.76 25.86
N ILE A 507 14.11 -15.52 24.71
CA ILE A 507 14.44 -16.22 23.46
C ILE A 507 15.90 -15.97 23.09
N ASN A 508 16.37 -14.72 23.22
CA ASN A 508 17.75 -14.34 22.92
C ASN A 508 18.74 -14.95 23.93
N GLU A 509 18.46 -14.85 25.22
CA GLU A 509 19.27 -15.42 26.33
C GLU A 509 19.48 -16.93 26.16
N PHE A 510 18.48 -17.64 25.66
CA PHE A 510 18.55 -19.09 25.46
C PHE A 510 18.94 -19.54 24.04
N GLY A 511 19.29 -18.63 23.13
CA GLY A 511 19.69 -18.97 21.76
C GLY A 511 18.60 -19.69 20.96
N CYS A 512 17.33 -19.32 21.17
CA CYS A 512 16.17 -20.03 20.61
C CYS A 512 15.53 -19.33 19.39
N GLN A 513 16.18 -18.33 18.80
CA GLN A 513 15.64 -17.49 17.72
C GLN A 513 15.27 -18.26 16.45
N SER A 514 15.95 -19.39 16.19
CA SER A 514 15.66 -20.28 15.06
C SER A 514 14.40 -21.12 15.26
N LEU A 515 13.89 -21.24 16.48
CA LEU A 515 12.72 -22.06 16.83
C LEU A 515 11.53 -21.21 17.26
N LEU A 516 11.78 -20.09 17.94
CA LEU A 516 10.78 -19.26 18.61
C LEU A 516 10.87 -17.82 18.13
N LYS A 517 9.72 -17.14 18.10
CA LYS A 517 9.62 -15.70 17.86
C LYS A 517 8.47 -15.08 18.65
N VAL A 518 8.43 -13.77 18.77
CA VAL A 518 7.36 -13.00 19.42
C VAL A 518 7.16 -11.70 18.64
N PRO A 519 5.91 -11.24 18.42
CA PRO A 519 5.66 -10.02 17.66
C PRO A 519 6.17 -8.78 18.40
N LYS A 520 6.74 -7.84 17.64
CA LYS A 520 6.84 -6.45 18.10
C LYS A 520 5.43 -5.88 18.30
N LYS A 521 5.27 -5.08 19.35
CA LYS A 521 3.98 -4.52 19.74
C LYS A 521 4.13 -3.04 20.11
N TYR A 522 3.15 -2.25 19.71
CA TYR A 522 3.14 -0.80 19.91
C TYR A 522 1.75 -0.32 20.32
N ILE A 523 1.70 0.77 21.06
CA ILE A 523 0.46 1.48 21.39
C ILE A 523 0.31 2.67 20.44
N TYR A 524 -0.80 2.76 19.72
CA TYR A 524 -1.13 3.98 18.98
C TYR A 524 -2.13 4.82 19.79
N PRO A 525 -1.80 6.08 20.12
CA PRO A 525 -2.71 6.99 20.80
C PRO A 525 -3.75 7.52 19.80
N LEU A 526 -5.03 7.37 20.13
CA LEU A 526 -6.14 7.84 19.31
C LEU A 526 -6.25 9.36 19.37
N PRO A 527 -6.65 10.02 18.27
CA PRO A 527 -6.79 11.47 18.25
C PRO A 527 -7.89 11.95 19.22
N THR A 528 -7.80 13.23 19.62
CA THR A 528 -8.83 13.87 20.46
C THR A 528 -10.19 13.88 19.77
N TYR A 529 -10.19 14.12 18.47
CA TYR A 529 -11.38 14.16 17.63
C TYR A 529 -11.31 13.13 16.50
N PRO A 530 -12.45 12.59 16.07
CA PRO A 530 -13.78 12.79 16.66
C PRO A 530 -13.91 12.15 18.04
N SER A 531 -14.64 12.83 18.94
CA SER A 531 -14.91 12.34 20.29
C SER A 531 -15.99 11.25 20.26
N PRO A 532 -16.01 10.28 21.21
CA PRO A 532 -17.13 9.37 21.35
C PRO A 532 -18.47 10.10 21.48
N GLY A 533 -19.52 9.54 20.89
CA GLY A 533 -20.88 10.08 20.97
C GLY A 533 -21.60 9.78 22.30
N PRO A 534 -22.82 10.31 22.48
CA PRO A 534 -23.68 9.98 23.61
C PRO A 534 -23.97 8.48 23.64
N GLY A 535 -23.81 7.83 24.80
CA GLY A 535 -23.91 6.37 24.96
C GLY A 535 -22.56 5.65 25.02
N CYS A 536 -21.45 6.36 24.82
CA CYS A 536 -20.11 5.86 25.15
C CYS A 536 -20.03 5.47 26.62
N LYS A 537 -19.75 4.19 26.91
CA LYS A 537 -19.55 3.72 28.29
C LYS A 537 -18.21 4.19 28.85
N LYS A 538 -17.16 4.07 28.03
CA LYS A 538 -15.82 4.52 28.39
C LYS A 538 -14.98 4.80 27.15
N ARG A 539 -14.56 6.06 27.00
CA ARG A 539 -13.71 6.51 25.89
C ARG A 539 -12.46 5.64 25.82
N LYS A 540 -12.22 5.04 24.65
CA LYS A 540 -10.94 4.40 24.33
C LYS A 540 -9.95 5.44 23.85
N ASN A 541 -8.74 5.32 24.37
CA ASN A 541 -7.65 6.25 24.13
C ASN A 541 -6.54 5.61 23.30
N PHE A 542 -6.51 4.27 23.22
CA PHE A 542 -5.40 3.55 22.62
C PHE A 542 -5.86 2.31 21.87
N VAL A 543 -5.14 1.97 20.80
CA VAL A 543 -5.19 0.65 20.17
C VAL A 543 -3.81 0.01 20.22
N LEU A 544 -3.75 -1.32 20.24
CA LEU A 544 -2.49 -2.06 20.21
C LEU A 544 -2.23 -2.56 18.79
N LEU A 545 -1.09 -2.17 18.22
CA LEU A 545 -0.53 -2.77 17.02
C LEU A 545 0.34 -3.95 17.43
N SER A 546 0.18 -5.07 16.74
CA SER A 546 1.00 -6.27 16.91
C SER A 546 1.45 -6.73 15.52
N GLU A 547 2.74 -6.94 15.35
CA GLU A 547 3.33 -7.47 14.11
C GLU A 547 2.61 -8.75 13.65
N ASP A 548 2.36 -8.86 12.35
CA ASP A 548 1.79 -10.03 11.73
C ASP A 548 2.85 -11.12 11.54
N MET A 549 2.82 -12.10 12.44
CA MET A 549 3.78 -13.19 12.46
C MET A 549 3.61 -14.24 11.35
N LYS A 550 2.74 -13.98 10.35
CA LYS A 550 2.41 -14.89 9.23
C LYS A 550 2.02 -16.29 9.74
N LEU A 551 1.03 -16.33 10.63
CA LEU A 551 0.61 -17.55 11.33
C LEU A 551 -0.06 -18.56 10.39
N VAL A 552 0.12 -19.86 10.68
CA VAL A 552 -0.66 -20.90 10.00
C VAL A 552 -2.10 -20.93 10.52
N GLU A 553 -3.04 -21.37 9.69
CA GLU A 553 -4.44 -21.49 10.08
C GLU A 553 -4.66 -22.43 11.27
N ARG A 554 -5.70 -22.13 12.07
CA ARG A 554 -5.94 -22.78 13.38
C ARG A 554 -6.01 -24.31 13.32
N ASP A 555 -6.72 -24.88 12.36
CA ASP A 555 -6.89 -26.33 12.28
C ASP A 555 -5.59 -27.02 11.84
N LYS A 556 -4.87 -26.42 10.89
CA LYS A 556 -3.54 -26.86 10.48
C LYS A 556 -2.54 -26.74 11.63
N ASN A 557 -2.57 -25.65 12.39
CA ASN A 557 -1.73 -25.42 13.57
C ASN A 557 -1.83 -26.58 14.57
N LYS A 558 -3.06 -27.00 14.89
CA LYS A 558 -3.31 -28.14 15.79
C LYS A 558 -2.68 -29.45 15.28
N GLN A 559 -2.71 -29.69 13.96
CA GLN A 559 -2.07 -30.86 13.36
C GLN A 559 -0.54 -30.76 13.41
N LEU A 560 0.04 -29.58 13.18
CA LEU A 560 1.49 -29.37 13.25
C LEU A 560 2.04 -29.58 14.66
N PHE A 561 1.30 -29.21 15.71
CA PHE A 561 1.69 -29.55 17.09
C PHE A 561 1.87 -31.07 17.32
N ARG A 562 1.07 -31.91 16.65
CA ARG A 562 1.19 -33.37 16.73
C ARG A 562 2.33 -33.91 15.88
N LYS A 563 2.53 -33.34 14.68
CA LYS A 563 3.41 -33.91 13.64
C LYS A 563 4.82 -33.31 13.58
N LYS A 564 4.97 -32.03 13.90
CA LYS A 564 6.22 -31.27 13.71
C LYS A 564 6.89 -30.81 15.01
N MET A 565 6.21 -30.91 16.15
CA MET A 565 6.83 -30.57 17.43
C MET A 565 8.01 -31.52 17.71
N THR A 566 9.16 -30.97 18.07
CA THR A 566 10.37 -31.75 18.39
C THR A 566 10.81 -31.51 19.84
N LYS A 567 11.74 -32.33 20.35
CA LYS A 567 12.35 -32.13 21.67
C LYS A 567 12.98 -30.75 21.81
N ALA A 568 13.64 -30.25 20.76
CA ALA A 568 14.24 -28.92 20.73
C ALA A 568 13.20 -27.81 20.93
N HIS A 569 12.06 -27.89 20.23
CA HIS A 569 10.95 -26.94 20.42
C HIS A 569 10.41 -26.99 21.86
N LEU A 570 10.16 -28.18 22.40
CA LEU A 570 9.65 -28.32 23.77
C LEU A 570 10.63 -27.79 24.81
N ASN A 571 11.93 -28.06 24.65
CA ASN A 571 12.97 -27.51 25.52
C ASN A 571 12.98 -25.98 25.48
N ALA A 572 12.92 -25.40 24.28
CA ALA A 572 12.88 -23.95 24.09
C ALA A 572 11.63 -23.32 24.74
N ILE A 573 10.44 -23.89 24.49
CA ILE A 573 9.18 -23.43 25.11
C ILE A 573 9.27 -23.51 26.64
N TYR A 574 9.73 -24.65 27.18
CA TYR A 574 9.85 -24.83 28.63
C TYR A 574 10.76 -23.78 29.26
N LYS A 575 11.96 -23.55 28.69
CA LYS A 575 12.91 -22.56 29.19
C LYS A 575 12.30 -21.15 29.21
N VAL A 576 11.74 -20.70 28.09
CA VAL A 576 11.16 -19.35 27.96
C VAL A 576 9.96 -19.17 28.89
N VAL A 577 9.00 -20.11 28.85
CA VAL A 577 7.77 -20.01 29.64
C VAL A 577 8.04 -20.07 31.14
N THR A 578 8.98 -20.93 31.57
CA THR A 578 9.37 -21.03 33.00
C THR A 578 10.05 -19.75 33.47
N LYS A 579 11.01 -19.25 32.68
CA LYS A 579 11.78 -18.04 32.99
C LYS A 579 10.90 -16.80 33.11
N VAL A 580 9.96 -16.64 32.18
CA VAL A 580 9.12 -15.42 32.07
C VAL A 580 7.81 -15.54 32.85
N GLY A 581 7.39 -16.74 33.24
CA GLY A 581 6.12 -16.94 33.96
C GLY A 581 4.88 -16.70 33.09
N LEU A 582 4.88 -17.24 31.87
CA LEU A 582 3.82 -17.03 30.86
C LEU A 582 2.60 -17.94 31.10
N LYS A 583 1.69 -17.51 31.99
CA LYS A 583 0.52 -18.29 32.44
C LYS A 583 -0.51 -18.55 31.34
N ASP A 584 -0.68 -17.63 30.42
CA ASP A 584 -1.68 -17.66 29.34
C ASP A 584 -1.12 -18.10 27.99
N SER A 585 0.19 -18.14 27.79
CA SER A 585 0.75 -18.52 26.49
C SER A 585 0.63 -20.01 26.16
N LEU A 586 0.49 -20.91 27.13
CA LEU A 586 0.42 -22.38 26.89
C LEU A 586 -0.92 -22.88 26.30
N TYR A 587 -1.45 -22.18 25.30
CA TYR A 587 -2.45 -22.67 24.37
C TYR A 587 -1.83 -22.74 22.98
N TYR A 588 -2.14 -23.76 22.18
CA TYR A 588 -1.60 -23.85 20.80
C TYR A 588 -1.98 -22.63 19.93
N ASN A 589 -3.09 -21.94 20.23
CA ASN A 589 -3.47 -20.69 19.56
C ASN A 589 -2.70 -19.46 20.04
N ASN A 590 -2.04 -19.55 21.19
CA ASN A 590 -1.20 -18.48 21.75
C ASN A 590 0.29 -18.70 21.45
N ILE A 591 0.68 -19.93 21.08
CA ILE A 591 1.99 -20.28 20.52
C ILE A 591 1.81 -21.01 19.16
N PRO A 592 1.16 -20.40 18.15
CA PRO A 592 0.97 -21.03 16.85
C PRO A 592 2.26 -21.16 16.05
N TRP A 593 2.29 -22.14 15.14
CA TRP A 593 3.29 -22.17 14.08
C TRP A 593 3.10 -20.99 13.13
N ALA A 594 4.20 -20.41 12.70
CA ALA A 594 4.27 -19.46 11.60
C ALA A 594 4.66 -20.16 10.30
N LYS A 595 4.41 -19.50 9.17
CA LYS A 595 4.70 -20.03 7.83
C LYS A 595 6.20 -20.26 7.59
N ASP A 596 7.07 -19.55 8.31
CA ASP A 596 8.53 -19.73 8.30
C ASP A 596 9.02 -20.93 9.14
N GLY A 597 8.10 -21.70 9.74
CA GLY A 597 8.45 -22.86 10.55
C GLY A 597 8.85 -22.56 11.98
N ARG A 598 8.78 -21.30 12.46
CA ARG A 598 8.98 -20.98 13.90
C ARG A 598 7.66 -21.01 14.67
N LEU A 599 7.72 -21.12 15.99
CA LEU A 599 6.58 -20.93 16.89
C LEU A 599 6.51 -19.50 17.41
N ALA A 600 5.36 -18.85 17.30
CA ALA A 600 5.18 -17.43 17.64
C ALA A 600 4.39 -17.24 18.95
N PHE A 601 4.94 -16.54 19.95
CA PHE A 601 4.21 -16.17 21.19
C PHE A 601 3.29 -14.96 20.97
N VAL A 602 2.04 -15.19 20.55
CA VAL A 602 1.13 -14.09 20.15
C VAL A 602 0.33 -13.48 21.30
N ASP A 603 0.18 -14.22 22.41
CA ASP A 603 -0.40 -13.71 23.65
C ASP A 603 0.59 -13.83 24.81
N THR A 604 0.83 -12.70 25.45
CA THR A 604 1.88 -12.46 26.46
C THR A 604 1.38 -11.50 27.54
N GLU A 605 0.07 -11.42 27.77
CA GLU A 605 -0.52 -10.52 28.75
C GLU A 605 -0.15 -10.93 30.18
N HIS A 606 -0.30 -12.22 30.50
CA HIS A 606 -0.07 -12.75 31.84
C HIS A 606 1.35 -13.32 32.01
N HIS A 607 2.33 -12.41 32.03
CA HIS A 607 3.75 -12.67 32.32
C HIS A 607 4.09 -12.38 33.80
N HIS A 608 5.20 -12.93 34.29
CA HIS A 608 5.60 -12.97 35.70
C HIS A 608 4.54 -13.58 36.63
N VAL A 609 3.77 -14.56 36.14
CA VAL A 609 2.74 -15.25 36.93
C VAL A 609 3.04 -16.74 37.03
N TRP A 610 3.41 -17.17 38.24
CA TRP A 610 3.63 -18.58 38.59
C TRP A 610 2.57 -19.09 39.57
N PRO A 611 2.31 -20.41 39.61
CA PRO A 611 2.86 -21.45 38.74
C PRO A 611 2.24 -21.43 37.34
N VAL A 612 3.02 -21.87 36.34
CA VAL A 612 2.54 -22.02 34.96
C VAL A 612 1.83 -23.36 34.76
N PHE A 613 0.70 -23.35 34.04
CA PHE A 613 -0.13 -24.54 33.81
C PHE A 613 0.34 -25.40 32.61
N TYR A 614 1.43 -26.14 32.78
CA TYR A 614 2.05 -26.95 31.71
C TYR A 614 1.19 -28.10 31.14
N LYS A 615 0.15 -28.54 31.86
CA LYS A 615 -0.69 -29.67 31.46
C LYS A 615 -1.55 -29.40 30.20
N ARG A 616 -1.62 -28.16 29.72
CA ARG A 616 -2.43 -27.78 28.54
C ARG A 616 -1.98 -28.43 27.23
N PHE A 617 -0.69 -28.75 27.09
CA PHE A 617 -0.16 -29.41 25.89
C PHE A 617 -0.41 -30.92 25.84
N PHE A 618 -0.84 -31.55 26.94
CA PHE A 618 -0.94 -33.02 27.02
C PHE A 618 -1.82 -33.64 25.93
N LYS A 619 -2.83 -32.90 25.45
CA LYS A 619 -3.78 -33.36 24.41
C LYS A 619 -3.32 -33.10 22.97
N LEU A 620 -2.20 -32.40 22.80
CA LEU A 620 -1.75 -31.83 21.52
C LEU A 620 -0.47 -32.48 21.00
N LEU A 621 0.31 -33.12 21.85
CA LEU A 621 1.59 -33.73 21.48
C LEU A 621 1.42 -35.17 21.01
N SER A 622 2.35 -35.65 20.18
CA SER A 622 2.50 -37.08 19.90
C SER A 622 2.87 -37.85 21.19
N PRO A 623 2.67 -39.18 21.26
CA PRO A 623 3.03 -39.95 22.44
C PRO A 623 4.48 -39.78 22.89
N GLU A 624 5.43 -39.76 21.93
CA GLU A 624 6.85 -39.55 22.20
C GLU A 624 7.12 -38.14 22.77
N MET A 625 6.57 -37.10 22.13
CA MET A 625 6.75 -35.72 22.58
C MET A 625 6.06 -35.45 23.92
N LEU A 626 4.96 -36.16 24.21
CA LEU A 626 4.28 -36.11 25.49
C LEU A 626 5.14 -36.74 26.60
N ALA A 627 5.80 -37.86 26.33
CA ALA A 627 6.72 -38.48 27.27
C ALA A 627 7.89 -37.52 27.58
N HIS A 628 8.50 -36.93 26.54
CA HIS A 628 9.55 -35.92 26.70
C HIS A 628 9.07 -34.70 27.51
N TRP A 629 7.88 -34.18 27.22
CA TRP A 629 7.29 -33.06 27.96
C TRP A 629 7.07 -33.39 29.44
N LYS A 630 6.60 -34.60 29.76
CA LYS A 630 6.45 -35.05 31.15
C LYS A 630 7.80 -35.14 31.86
N ALA A 631 8.84 -35.62 31.18
CA ALA A 631 10.19 -35.66 31.73
C ALA A 631 10.71 -34.24 32.08
N LEU A 632 10.50 -33.25 31.20
CA LEU A 632 10.80 -31.84 31.49
C LEU A 632 10.16 -31.34 32.78
N LEU A 633 8.90 -31.71 33.02
CA LEU A 633 8.16 -31.31 34.22
C LEU A 633 8.60 -32.05 35.49
N GLN A 634 9.06 -33.30 35.37
CA GLN A 634 9.54 -34.09 36.50
C GLN A 634 10.93 -33.65 36.95
N HIS A 635 11.80 -33.30 36.01
CA HIS A 635 13.20 -32.94 36.28
C HIS A 635 13.46 -31.44 36.39
N ASN A 636 12.42 -30.60 36.29
CA ASN A 636 12.52 -29.13 36.32
C ASN A 636 13.50 -28.54 35.27
N GLY A 637 13.71 -29.20 34.14
CA GLY A 637 14.61 -28.72 33.09
C GLY A 637 15.12 -29.81 32.14
N PRO A 638 15.75 -29.43 31.02
CA PRO A 638 16.15 -30.34 29.94
C PRO A 638 17.44 -31.14 30.18
N ASN A 639 17.97 -31.19 31.41
CA ASN A 639 19.20 -31.90 31.74
C ASN A 639 18.93 -33.38 32.06
N PHE A 640 18.52 -34.16 31.06
CA PHE A 640 18.35 -35.61 31.18
C PHE A 640 18.71 -36.35 29.89
#